data_AF-K9ZRL1-F1
#
_entry.id   AF-K9ZRL1-F1
#
_cell.length_a   1.000
_cell.length_b   1.000
_cell.length_c   1.000
_cell.angle_alpha   90.00
_cell.angle_beta   90.00
_cell.angle_gamma   90.00
#
_symmetry.space_group_name_H-M   'P 1'
#
loop_
_entity.id
_entity.type
_entity.pdbx_description
1 polymer ?
#
loop_
_entity_poly.entity_id
_entity_poly.type
_entity_poly.pdbx_seq_one_letter_code
_entity_poly.pdbx_strand_id
1 'polypeptide(L)'
;MSYVQPWDTQGDTVQFQAGVTPAGVTVTRGSSDLYLSLNGGADRLTLQGWFDNPYYQPQLRFFDGTIWTDADIYTRLSGITEGADIYGGGSANDTINGLGGNDILLGGDGDDVIDGGTGNDVLNGQARSDVFLFGRDHGRDVVVADLFGGSDGLPDSDTVRFKADVMPNDVVVSRNQDHLYLAIKGTDNRVTLKNWFVSNYGSNVDQVEFANGTSWNRDVLVQMAGNWPQMPKIETPLSNQTVAQGSLFQLLVPTYTFADNDLPLSFSAVRSDGSALPGWLQFNAATRTFSGKPGNADVGSLTLKVIATDGNGASGSNTFALSVLNINDAPVLYFAIADQAATEDAAFSYTVPANAFADMDVGDSLTWSATLANGSPLPDWLAFDAATRRFFGTPGNGNTGVMSIKVTVTDVAGASGFDTFALAVANANDPPVLSSAIADQAATEDTAFSYMVPVNTFADIDVGDSLLLSATLDNGSALPTWLKFDSATRMFSGTPSNGNVGVLSVKVTAKDAAGSNVFDTFDLAVDNVNDVPVLSYAIADQTATEDAAFSYTVPSNAFADVDVDDSLTLSTTLANGSPLPGWLAFDAATRRFSGTPGNSDVGVLNIKVTATDGMQAKVFDTFALTVANVNDAPLVVNVPAATVLKEGKAFQFQLSPGVFRDDDGDVLSLSITANGGQALPAWLFYDAAQKVFSGTPPAGSAGIVTVEITATDPSGTSALASMTLAVNANRAPTLVLAESDQVATEGLAFSLTLAATKFADADIGDKLTLSVSLADGSALPSWLTFNALSGVFVGTPPMAGTLSIRITATDAGGLAVSDLFNLSVAANGVTLIGTIGADTLIGGIGNDYLNGGSGSDRMIGGLGNDTYVVDNIKDIVTEATGEGTDTVQSFITLTLGANLENLTLIGTAAINGTGNSLNNTITGNSANNILNGSTGADTMIGVTGNDSYYVDNAGDSIIENVGEGTDTVFSTITFTFGNHLENLTLQGTSAINGTGNDLINKITGNAAANTLIGGLGNDILNGGTGADTMIGGAGNDSYYVDNAGDSIIENVGEGTDTVFSTITLTLGNHLETLTLQGTSAINGTGNDLNNTLTGNTAANTLTGGNGADTLTGNAGADTFIGGLGNDKLNLGLNDAAVDIINYAFGDGADTITQFVRGVGGDQIQFTGITAIDVVTSGTNTLLRLGDGIASNTGFGKGELLATLSATSGFTDASVNVNLFGANFLFS
;
A
#
# COMPACT_ATOMS: atom_id res chain seq x y z
N MET A 1 107.75 8.81 7.82
CA MET A 1 107.42 10.11 8.45
C MET A 1 108.08 10.14 9.82
N SER A 2 109.00 11.06 10.00
CA SER A 2 109.66 11.30 11.30
C SER A 2 109.20 12.67 11.79
N TYR A 3 108.76 12.75 13.04
CA TYR A 3 108.28 13.98 13.67
C TYR A 3 109.37 14.50 14.61
N VAL A 4 109.65 15.80 14.56
CA VAL A 4 110.57 16.47 15.49
C VAL A 4 109.84 17.67 16.09
N GLN A 5 109.76 17.69 17.43
CA GLN A 5 109.32 18.87 18.20
C GLN A 5 110.47 19.30 19.12
N PRO A 6 111.18 20.39 18.81
CA PRO A 6 112.20 20.95 19.69
C PRO A 6 111.53 21.76 20.82
N TRP A 7 111.84 21.48 22.09
CA TRP A 7 111.25 22.17 23.26
C TRP A 7 112.29 22.86 24.16
N ASP A 8 113.47 23.20 23.64
CA ASP A 8 114.53 23.87 24.43
C ASP A 8 115.24 24.95 23.60
N THR A 9 115.69 26.02 24.27
CA THR A 9 116.30 27.23 23.69
C THR A 9 117.81 27.10 23.38
N GLN A 10 118.36 25.88 23.45
CA GLN A 10 119.75 25.53 23.14
C GLN A 10 119.87 24.77 21.81
N GLY A 11 119.42 25.39 20.71
CA GLY A 11 119.96 25.14 19.36
C GLY A 11 120.08 23.68 18.89
N ASP A 12 118.93 23.01 18.71
CA ASP A 12 118.87 21.68 18.11
C ASP A 12 119.38 21.67 16.64
N THR A 13 119.96 20.55 16.20
CA THR A 13 120.45 20.37 14.81
C THR A 13 119.81 19.14 14.17
N VAL A 14 119.18 19.31 13.01
CA VAL A 14 118.76 18.22 12.14
C VAL A 14 119.88 17.92 11.15
N GLN A 15 120.55 16.77 11.34
CA GLN A 15 121.65 16.32 10.50
C GLN A 15 121.18 15.30 9.45
N PHE A 16 121.25 15.66 8.16
CA PHE A 16 120.99 14.73 7.06
C PHE A 16 122.18 13.78 6.83
N GLN A 17 121.89 12.50 6.58
CA GLN A 17 122.89 11.45 6.36
C GLN A 17 123.57 11.54 4.97
N ALA A 18 124.69 10.84 4.80
CA ALA A 18 125.39 10.72 3.52
C ALA A 18 124.44 10.15 2.44
N GLY A 19 124.20 10.94 1.38
CA GLY A 19 123.26 10.60 0.29
C GLY A 19 122.15 11.62 0.07
N VAL A 20 121.84 12.46 1.06
CA VAL A 20 120.92 13.60 0.92
C VAL A 20 121.75 14.87 0.71
N THR A 21 121.69 15.45 -0.48
CA THR A 21 122.39 16.70 -0.83
C THR A 21 121.43 17.90 -0.78
N PRO A 22 121.91 19.14 -0.56
CA PRO A 22 121.06 20.34 -0.57
C PRO A 22 120.19 20.50 -1.83
N ALA A 23 120.73 20.19 -3.02
CA ALA A 23 119.97 20.26 -4.27
C ALA A 23 118.93 19.14 -4.44
N GLY A 24 119.00 18.10 -3.60
CA GLY A 24 118.08 16.96 -3.59
C GLY A 24 116.91 17.12 -2.63
N VAL A 25 116.72 18.30 -2.03
CA VAL A 25 115.64 18.59 -1.07
C VAL A 25 114.79 19.75 -1.60
N THR A 26 113.47 19.53 -1.69
CA THR A 26 112.48 20.59 -1.95
C THR A 26 111.87 21.07 -0.64
N VAL A 27 111.70 22.39 -0.52
CA VAL A 27 111.13 23.07 0.64
C VAL A 27 109.72 23.54 0.30
N THR A 28 108.73 23.20 1.14
CA THR A 28 107.38 23.75 1.03
C THR A 28 106.86 24.17 2.41
N ARG A 29 106.00 25.19 2.44
CA ARG A 29 105.41 25.74 3.67
C ARG A 29 103.98 25.21 3.86
N GLY A 30 103.67 24.76 5.07
CA GLY A 30 102.30 24.62 5.58
C GLY A 30 101.86 25.87 6.36
N SER A 31 100.65 25.88 6.92
CA SER A 31 100.14 27.05 7.67
C SER A 31 101.11 27.53 8.76
N SER A 32 101.65 26.61 9.56
CA SER A 32 102.59 26.85 10.66
C SER A 32 103.88 26.02 10.57
N ASP A 33 103.94 25.02 9.68
CA ASP A 33 104.99 24.00 9.63
C ASP A 33 105.89 24.13 8.39
N LEU A 34 107.16 23.71 8.48
CA LEU A 34 108.07 23.57 7.34
C LEU A 34 108.16 22.11 6.87
N TYR A 35 108.02 21.88 5.57
CA TYR A 35 108.16 20.57 4.95
C TYR A 35 109.43 20.48 4.10
N LEU A 36 110.24 19.45 4.36
CA LEU A 36 111.45 19.13 3.61
C LEU A 36 111.27 17.77 2.93
N SER A 37 111.19 17.75 1.61
CA SER A 37 110.91 16.55 0.82
C SER A 37 112.11 16.16 -0.04
N LEU A 38 112.44 14.87 -0.11
CA LEU A 38 113.52 14.38 -0.97
C LEU A 38 113.05 14.29 -2.43
N ASN A 39 113.81 14.91 -3.34
CA ASN A 39 113.47 14.95 -4.77
C ASN A 39 113.52 13.53 -5.36
N GLY A 40 112.40 13.07 -5.92
CA GLY A 40 112.27 11.74 -6.53
C GLY A 40 111.96 10.59 -5.56
N GLY A 41 111.65 10.87 -4.29
CA GLY A 41 111.23 9.88 -3.28
C GLY A 41 109.91 10.26 -2.60
N ALA A 42 109.36 9.33 -1.79
CA ALA A 42 108.16 9.56 -0.98
C ALA A 42 108.47 10.07 0.44
N ASP A 43 109.75 10.23 0.79
CA ASP A 43 110.18 10.63 2.12
C ASP A 43 110.08 12.14 2.33
N ARG A 44 109.47 12.52 3.45
CA ARG A 44 109.29 13.91 3.91
C ARG A 44 109.60 14.03 5.39
N LEU A 45 110.33 15.08 5.74
CA LEU A 45 110.52 15.57 7.10
C LEU A 45 109.61 16.78 7.33
N THR A 46 108.89 16.79 8.44
CA THR A 46 108.04 17.89 8.88
C THR A 46 108.62 18.51 10.14
N LEU A 47 108.83 19.82 10.13
CA LEU A 47 109.24 20.61 11.29
C LEU A 47 108.05 21.46 11.70
N GLN A 48 107.45 21.08 12.82
CA GLN A 48 106.20 21.70 13.26
C GLN A 48 106.41 23.05 13.93
N GLY A 49 105.49 23.99 13.69
CA GLY A 49 105.54 25.33 14.28
C GLY A 49 106.74 26.15 13.85
N TRP A 50 107.40 25.78 12.75
CA TRP A 50 108.56 26.48 12.21
C TRP A 50 108.30 27.98 12.02
N PHE A 51 107.08 28.33 11.60
CA PHE A 51 106.65 29.70 11.34
C PHE A 51 105.88 30.36 12.49
N ASP A 52 105.60 29.64 13.57
CA ASP A 52 104.85 30.16 14.72
C ASP A 52 105.76 30.87 15.74
N ASN A 53 107.05 30.48 15.82
CA ASN A 53 107.98 31.10 16.75
C ASN A 53 109.45 30.98 16.28
N PRO A 54 110.14 32.08 15.97
CA PRO A 54 111.51 32.06 15.44
C PRO A 54 112.57 31.62 16.46
N TYR A 55 112.25 31.56 17.77
CA TYR A 55 113.21 31.17 18.82
C TYR A 55 113.42 29.65 18.96
N TYR A 56 112.64 28.81 18.26
CA TYR A 56 112.68 27.34 18.38
C TYR A 56 113.06 26.61 17.07
N GLN A 57 113.72 27.30 16.13
CA GLN A 57 114.09 26.71 14.82
C GLN A 57 115.41 25.92 14.91
N PRO A 58 115.45 24.62 14.53
CA PRO A 58 116.68 23.85 14.52
C PRO A 58 117.56 24.19 13.31
N GLN A 59 118.89 24.08 13.46
CA GLN A 59 119.81 24.17 12.31
C GLN A 59 119.66 22.97 11.37
N LEU A 60 119.50 23.22 10.08
CA LEU A 60 119.45 22.18 9.06
C LEU A 60 120.85 21.97 8.46
N ARG A 61 121.47 20.84 8.79
CA ARG A 61 122.85 20.54 8.39
C ARG A 61 122.93 19.29 7.51
N PHE A 62 123.63 19.41 6.39
CA PHE A 62 123.89 18.30 5.46
C PHE A 62 125.21 17.60 5.77
N PHE A 63 125.37 16.36 5.31
CA PHE A 63 126.58 15.55 5.57
C PHE A 63 127.87 16.17 5.03
N ASP A 64 127.78 16.98 3.96
CA ASP A 64 128.92 17.69 3.35
C ASP A 64 129.37 18.94 4.13
N GLY A 65 128.68 19.27 5.23
CA GLY A 65 128.95 20.42 6.06
C GLY A 65 128.14 21.67 5.72
N THR A 66 127.31 21.64 4.66
CA THR A 66 126.38 22.73 4.32
C THR A 66 125.35 22.92 5.43
N ILE A 67 125.12 24.17 5.84
CA ILE A 67 124.07 24.55 6.79
C ILE A 67 123.10 25.46 6.03
N TRP A 68 121.79 25.17 6.09
CA TRP A 68 120.79 26.12 5.65
C TRP A 68 120.43 27.07 6.80
N THR A 69 120.53 28.36 6.52
CA THR A 69 120.05 29.44 7.40
C THR A 69 118.56 29.71 7.18
N ASP A 70 117.94 30.50 8.05
CA ASP A 70 116.53 30.88 7.85
C ASP A 70 116.35 31.64 6.53
N ALA A 71 117.30 32.52 6.19
CA ALA A 71 117.33 33.22 4.90
C ALA A 71 117.41 32.25 3.70
N ASP A 72 118.15 31.15 3.83
CA ASP A 72 118.20 30.10 2.81
C ASP A 72 116.86 29.38 2.62
N ILE A 73 116.12 29.18 3.72
CA ILE A 73 114.82 28.52 3.73
C ILE A 73 113.76 29.45 3.13
N TYR A 74 113.73 30.72 3.52
CA TYR A 74 112.82 31.72 2.96
C TYR A 74 113.08 31.97 1.47
N THR A 75 114.33 32.05 1.03
CA THR A 75 114.67 32.20 -0.40
C THR A 75 114.15 31.01 -1.23
N ARG A 76 114.07 29.81 -0.64
CA ARG A 76 113.55 28.61 -1.30
C ARG A 76 112.01 28.52 -1.28
N LEU A 77 111.33 29.43 -0.57
CA LEU A 77 109.87 29.58 -0.52
C LEU A 77 109.34 30.72 -1.42
N SER A 78 110.19 31.66 -1.88
CA SER A 78 109.79 32.88 -2.61
C SER A 78 109.60 32.69 -4.12
N GLY A 79 108.37 32.41 -4.57
CA GLY A 79 108.04 32.40 -6.00
C GLY A 79 106.59 32.82 -6.29
N ILE A 80 106.26 34.10 -6.10
CA ILE A 80 104.99 34.70 -6.55
C ILE A 80 104.88 34.58 -8.09
N THR A 81 103.71 34.21 -8.58
CA THR A 81 103.37 33.89 -9.98
C THR A 81 102.22 34.75 -10.51
N GLU A 82 101.76 34.50 -11.74
CA GLU A 82 100.57 35.13 -12.35
C GLU A 82 99.26 34.37 -11.99
N GLY A 83 99.26 33.59 -10.91
CA GLY A 83 98.10 32.86 -10.41
C GLY A 83 97.84 33.18 -8.94
N ALA A 84 96.74 32.67 -8.38
CA ALA A 84 96.38 32.94 -6.98
C ALA A 84 97.44 32.39 -6.00
N ASP A 85 98.09 33.29 -5.27
CA ASP A 85 99.22 33.02 -4.39
C ASP A 85 98.94 33.45 -2.93
N ILE A 86 99.67 32.84 -1.98
CA ILE A 86 99.71 33.28 -0.59
C ILE A 86 101.16 33.64 -0.25
N TYR A 87 101.42 34.91 0.03
CA TYR A 87 102.77 35.42 0.31
C TYR A 87 102.79 36.20 1.63
N GLY A 88 103.87 36.04 2.39
CA GLY A 88 104.12 36.82 3.60
C GLY A 88 105.53 37.40 3.58
N GLY A 89 105.65 38.70 3.79
CA GLY A 89 106.93 39.38 3.96
C GLY A 89 107.55 39.09 5.32
N GLY A 90 108.73 39.67 5.52
CA GLY A 90 109.59 39.47 6.67
C GLY A 90 109.40 40.52 7.74
N SER A 91 110.47 40.76 8.51
CA SER A 91 110.50 41.81 9.55
C SER A 91 111.22 43.09 9.10
N ALA A 92 111.33 43.29 7.79
CA ALA A 92 111.94 44.46 7.18
C ALA A 92 110.90 45.14 6.28
N ASN A 93 111.08 46.43 6.01
CA ASN A 93 110.25 47.16 5.06
C ASN A 93 110.33 46.52 3.67
N ASP A 94 109.27 45.84 3.29
CA ASP A 94 109.16 45.04 2.08
C ASP A 94 108.41 45.78 0.96
N THR A 95 108.64 45.35 -0.27
CA THR A 95 107.84 45.75 -1.43
C THR A 95 107.29 44.49 -2.08
N ILE A 96 105.99 44.26 -1.93
CA ILE A 96 105.29 43.05 -2.34
C ILE A 96 104.43 43.37 -3.56
N ASN A 97 104.54 42.56 -4.61
CA ASN A 97 103.71 42.65 -5.82
C ASN A 97 103.11 41.27 -6.14
N GLY A 98 101.78 41.15 -6.05
CA GLY A 98 101.01 39.93 -6.30
C GLY A 98 100.93 39.53 -7.78
N LEU A 99 101.25 40.44 -8.70
CA LEU A 99 101.11 40.26 -10.16
C LEU A 99 99.66 40.07 -10.60
N GLY A 100 99.19 38.84 -10.76
CA GLY A 100 97.85 38.54 -11.22
C GLY A 100 97.36 37.28 -10.57
N GLY A 101 96.07 37.17 -10.25
CA GLY A 101 95.58 36.08 -9.41
C GLY A 101 94.47 36.55 -8.51
N ASN A 102 94.10 35.79 -7.49
CA ASN A 102 93.37 36.36 -6.35
C ASN A 102 94.23 36.02 -5.14
N ASP A 103 95.06 36.96 -4.72
CA ASP A 103 96.18 36.71 -3.83
C ASP A 103 95.84 37.00 -2.37
N ILE A 104 96.59 36.40 -1.45
CA ILE A 104 96.61 36.78 -0.04
C ILE A 104 98.03 37.26 0.28
N LEU A 105 98.21 38.57 0.44
CA LEU A 105 99.50 39.21 0.68
C LEU A 105 99.55 39.75 2.11
N LEU A 106 100.53 39.28 2.88
CA LEU A 106 100.82 39.71 4.25
C LEU A 106 102.14 40.49 4.24
N GLY A 107 102.16 41.73 4.74
CA GLY A 107 103.34 42.61 4.82
C GLY A 107 104.40 42.05 5.77
N GLY A 108 104.04 41.91 7.04
CA GLY A 108 104.95 41.39 8.06
C GLY A 108 105.21 42.44 9.14
N ASP A 109 106.41 42.47 9.71
CA ASP A 109 106.83 43.63 10.52
C ASP A 109 107.59 44.60 9.62
N GLY A 110 107.22 45.88 9.56
CA GLY A 110 107.93 46.84 8.71
C GLY A 110 106.99 47.87 8.11
N ASP A 111 107.52 48.96 7.55
CA ASP A 111 106.68 49.85 6.74
C ASP A 111 106.66 49.30 5.31
N ASP A 112 105.61 48.57 4.94
CA ASP A 112 105.57 47.80 3.70
C ASP A 112 104.83 48.51 2.57
N VAL A 113 105.17 48.15 1.33
CA VAL A 113 104.45 48.58 0.13
C VAL A 113 103.86 47.35 -0.54
N ILE A 114 102.53 47.23 -0.52
CA ILE A 114 101.81 46.05 -1.01
C ILE A 114 100.96 46.43 -2.24
N ASP A 115 101.21 45.77 -3.36
CA ASP A 115 100.46 45.89 -4.61
C ASP A 115 99.85 44.53 -4.95
N GLY A 116 98.52 44.40 -4.88
CA GLY A 116 97.82 43.14 -5.21
C GLY A 116 98.00 42.74 -6.68
N GLY A 117 98.12 43.72 -7.56
CA GLY A 117 98.14 43.47 -9.00
C GLY A 117 96.73 43.28 -9.55
N THR A 118 96.55 42.47 -10.59
CA THR A 118 95.23 42.27 -11.21
C THR A 118 94.49 41.11 -10.56
N GLY A 119 93.25 41.34 -10.11
CA GLY A 119 92.45 40.29 -9.50
C GLY A 119 91.56 40.77 -8.37
N ASN A 120 91.16 39.89 -7.46
CA ASN A 120 90.50 40.31 -6.23
C ASN A 120 91.31 39.79 -5.04
N ASP A 121 92.13 40.67 -4.50
CA ASP A 121 93.17 40.31 -3.55
C ASP A 121 92.77 40.61 -2.10
N VAL A 122 93.38 39.91 -1.16
CA VAL A 122 93.29 40.17 0.28
C VAL A 122 94.64 40.67 0.76
N LEU A 123 94.70 41.95 1.13
CA LEU A 123 95.93 42.63 1.51
C LEU A 123 95.91 42.93 3.01
N ASN A 124 96.99 42.60 3.71
CA ASN A 124 97.17 42.91 5.13
C ASN A 124 98.62 43.36 5.37
N GLY A 125 98.80 44.57 5.86
CA GLY A 125 100.11 45.15 6.15
C GLY A 125 100.78 44.53 7.39
N GLN A 126 99.96 44.13 8.36
CA GLN A 126 100.38 43.73 9.71
C GLN A 126 101.00 44.91 10.46
N ALA A 127 102.17 44.77 11.10
CA ALA A 127 102.64 45.76 12.06
C ALA A 127 103.35 46.92 11.36
N ARG A 128 103.19 48.14 11.92
CA ARG A 128 103.76 49.43 11.46
C ARG A 128 102.94 50.09 10.35
N SER A 129 103.54 51.01 9.57
CA SER A 129 102.80 51.91 8.68
C SER A 129 102.87 51.43 7.23
N ASP A 130 101.77 50.91 6.71
CA ASP A 130 101.77 50.25 5.40
C ASP A 130 101.12 51.07 4.28
N VAL A 131 101.57 50.82 3.05
CA VAL A 131 101.05 51.41 1.83
C VAL A 131 100.46 50.34 0.92
N PHE A 132 99.15 50.38 0.72
CA PHE A 132 98.44 49.54 -0.25
C PHE A 132 98.25 50.30 -1.56
N LEU A 133 98.79 49.79 -2.66
CA LEU A 133 98.66 50.39 -4.00
C LEU A 133 97.41 49.86 -4.72
N PHE A 134 96.60 50.76 -5.29
CA PHE A 134 95.38 50.40 -6.01
C PHE A 134 95.16 51.24 -7.28
N GLY A 135 94.68 50.64 -8.37
CA GLY A 135 94.54 51.27 -9.69
C GLY A 135 93.30 50.79 -10.46
N ARG A 136 93.18 51.16 -11.74
CA ARG A 136 92.02 50.80 -12.59
C ARG A 136 92.03 49.34 -13.06
N ASP A 137 93.07 48.56 -12.79
CA ASP A 137 93.22 47.16 -13.18
C ASP A 137 93.22 46.17 -12.00
N HIS A 138 93.08 46.67 -10.78
CA HIS A 138 93.16 45.91 -9.50
C HIS A 138 91.89 45.19 -9.06
N GLY A 139 90.87 45.06 -9.90
CA GLY A 139 89.62 44.38 -9.54
C GLY A 139 89.02 44.81 -8.19
N ARG A 140 88.59 43.86 -7.35
CA ARG A 140 87.87 44.13 -6.09
C ARG A 140 88.63 43.65 -4.87
N ASP A 141 89.61 44.44 -4.46
CA ASP A 141 90.47 44.11 -3.34
C ASP A 141 89.81 44.36 -1.99
N VAL A 142 90.30 43.62 -0.99
CA VAL A 142 89.93 43.75 0.41
C VAL A 142 91.20 44.03 1.21
N VAL A 143 91.25 45.21 1.84
CA VAL A 143 92.27 45.53 2.83
C VAL A 143 91.71 45.16 4.20
N VAL A 144 92.41 44.26 4.89
CA VAL A 144 92.10 43.84 6.25
C VAL A 144 93.05 44.56 7.20
N ALA A 145 92.47 45.39 8.05
CA ALA A 145 93.15 46.09 9.14
C ALA A 145 93.80 45.13 10.14
N ASP A 146 94.94 45.53 10.71
CA ASP A 146 95.60 44.79 11.77
C ASP A 146 94.79 44.82 13.08
N LEU A 147 94.75 43.69 13.78
CA LEU A 147 94.12 43.51 15.08
C LEU A 147 95.07 43.87 16.24
N PHE A 148 96.37 44.10 15.99
CA PHE A 148 97.37 44.35 17.02
C PHE A 148 98.35 45.48 16.64
N GLY A 149 98.09 46.71 17.12
CA GLY A 149 99.08 47.80 16.98
C GLY A 149 100.46 47.39 17.51
N GLY A 150 101.51 47.85 16.82
CA GLY A 150 102.89 47.46 17.09
C GLY A 150 103.25 47.48 18.57
N SER A 151 103.96 46.45 19.03
CA SER A 151 104.37 46.31 20.44
C SER A 151 105.44 47.34 20.89
N ASP A 152 105.80 48.30 20.03
CA ASP A 152 106.79 49.36 20.26
C ASP A 152 106.21 50.73 20.67
N GLY A 153 104.88 50.91 20.63
CA GLY A 153 104.20 52.13 21.09
C GLY A 153 104.41 53.36 20.19
N LEU A 154 104.85 53.17 18.94
CA LEU A 154 104.87 54.21 17.92
C LEU A 154 103.49 54.32 17.25
N PRO A 155 103.08 55.50 16.77
CA PRO A 155 101.84 55.64 16.01
C PRO A 155 102.01 55.02 14.62
N ASP A 156 101.23 53.98 14.34
CA ASP A 156 101.13 53.34 13.04
C ASP A 156 100.14 54.13 12.16
N SER A 157 100.44 54.31 10.87
CA SER A 157 99.55 54.99 9.93
C SER A 157 99.47 54.29 8.57
N ASP A 158 98.32 53.68 8.31
CA ASP A 158 98.06 52.91 7.10
C ASP A 158 97.49 53.77 5.98
N THR A 159 97.99 53.58 4.76
CA THR A 159 97.62 54.38 3.59
C THR A 159 97.17 53.50 2.43
N VAL A 160 95.97 53.75 1.89
CA VAL A 160 95.65 53.32 0.53
C VAL A 160 96.09 54.41 -0.44
N ARG A 161 96.97 54.07 -1.38
CA ARG A 161 97.47 55.00 -2.38
C ARG A 161 97.00 54.60 -3.76
N PHE A 162 96.19 55.46 -4.36
CA PHE A 162 95.76 55.31 -5.74
C PHE A 162 96.92 55.58 -6.70
N LYS A 163 97.12 54.68 -7.67
CA LYS A 163 98.08 54.83 -8.77
C LYS A 163 97.71 56.03 -9.65
N ALA A 164 98.65 56.48 -10.48
CA ALA A 164 98.54 57.74 -11.24
C ALA A 164 97.39 57.78 -12.28
N ASP A 165 96.79 56.63 -12.59
CA ASP A 165 95.64 56.44 -13.48
C ASP A 165 94.28 56.72 -12.82
N VAL A 166 94.24 56.95 -11.50
CA VAL A 166 93.02 57.29 -10.76
C VAL A 166 93.15 58.67 -10.12
N MET A 167 92.26 59.60 -10.49
CA MET A 167 92.18 60.92 -9.85
C MET A 167 91.14 60.93 -8.71
N PRO A 168 91.20 61.89 -7.76
CA PRO A 168 90.22 62.00 -6.67
C PRO A 168 88.75 62.03 -7.15
N ASN A 169 88.47 62.72 -8.26
CA ASN A 169 87.10 62.80 -8.81
C ASN A 169 86.61 61.49 -9.44
N ASP A 170 87.52 60.55 -9.71
CA ASP A 170 87.19 59.22 -10.24
C ASP A 170 86.77 58.26 -9.13
N VAL A 171 87.02 58.58 -7.85
CA VAL A 171 86.69 57.70 -6.73
C VAL A 171 85.35 58.08 -6.12
N VAL A 172 84.52 57.06 -5.90
CA VAL A 172 83.23 57.12 -5.21
C VAL A 172 83.40 56.46 -3.86
N VAL A 173 83.25 57.25 -2.81
CA VAL A 173 83.29 56.79 -1.43
C VAL A 173 81.87 56.44 -0.98
N SER A 174 81.66 55.22 -0.50
CA SER A 174 80.35 54.79 0.05
C SER A 174 80.53 53.85 1.24
N ARG A 175 79.48 53.73 2.06
CA ARG A 175 79.45 52.86 3.25
C ARG A 175 78.45 51.73 3.05
N ASN A 176 78.83 50.51 3.45
CA ASN A 176 77.88 49.41 3.68
C ASN A 176 78.18 48.79 5.05
N GLN A 177 77.22 48.87 5.97
CA GLN A 177 77.37 48.43 7.36
C GLN A 177 78.65 48.99 8.00
N ASP A 178 79.61 48.15 8.34
CA ASP A 178 80.86 48.54 8.99
C ASP A 178 82.04 48.72 8.02
N HIS A 179 81.81 48.57 6.71
CA HIS A 179 82.85 48.67 5.67
C HIS A 179 82.82 50.01 4.94
N LEU A 180 84.01 50.52 4.56
CA LEU A 180 84.16 51.67 3.67
C LEU A 180 84.60 51.19 2.28
N TYR A 181 83.90 51.64 1.25
CA TYR A 181 84.17 51.29 -0.15
C TYR A 181 84.73 52.49 -0.90
N LEU A 182 85.81 52.26 -1.65
CA LEU A 182 86.41 53.22 -2.57
C LEU A 182 86.31 52.63 -3.98
N ALA A 183 85.24 52.97 -4.70
CA ALA A 183 84.97 52.46 -6.06
C ALA A 183 85.44 53.44 -7.13
N ILE A 184 86.00 52.96 -8.23
CA ILE A 184 86.41 53.81 -9.35
C ILE A 184 85.24 53.97 -10.34
N LYS A 185 84.86 55.20 -10.66
CA LYS A 185 83.78 55.52 -11.61
C LYS A 185 84.05 54.90 -12.97
N GLY A 186 83.01 54.30 -13.54
CA GLY A 186 83.04 53.70 -14.87
C GLY A 186 83.77 52.35 -14.93
N THR A 187 84.15 51.76 -13.80
CA THR A 187 84.71 50.41 -13.72
C THR A 187 84.04 49.61 -12.60
N ASP A 188 84.27 48.29 -12.59
CA ASP A 188 83.85 47.41 -11.49
C ASP A 188 84.91 47.35 -10.35
N ASN A 189 86.00 48.12 -10.47
CA ASN A 189 87.14 48.06 -9.57
C ASN A 189 86.89 48.86 -8.29
N ARG A 190 87.20 48.26 -7.15
CA ARG A 190 86.90 48.82 -5.84
C ARG A 190 87.76 48.19 -4.75
N VAL A 191 88.45 49.02 -3.97
CA VAL A 191 89.06 48.56 -2.72
C VAL A 191 88.06 48.67 -1.56
N THR A 192 87.97 47.60 -0.78
CA THR A 192 87.10 47.46 0.38
C THR A 192 87.92 47.54 1.64
N LEU A 193 87.69 48.57 2.45
CA LEU A 193 88.28 48.70 3.77
C LEU A 193 87.37 47.99 4.78
N LYS A 194 87.77 46.79 5.18
CA LYS A 194 86.96 45.93 6.05
C LYS A 194 86.90 46.50 7.47
N ASN A 195 85.74 46.40 8.11
CA ASN A 195 85.44 46.88 9.47
C ASN A 195 85.85 48.34 9.79
N TRP A 196 85.97 49.21 8.78
CA TRP A 196 86.47 50.58 8.92
C TRP A 196 85.72 51.45 9.95
N PHE A 197 84.41 51.22 10.13
CA PHE A 197 83.54 51.99 11.04
C PHE A 197 83.41 51.40 12.45
N VAL A 198 84.03 50.26 12.77
CA VAL A 198 83.94 49.66 14.12
C VAL A 198 84.85 50.42 15.09
N SER A 199 84.26 51.08 16.10
CA SER A 199 84.90 52.11 16.93
C SER A 199 85.91 51.63 17.99
N ASN A 200 86.27 50.34 18.04
CA ASN A 200 87.13 49.77 19.09
C ASN A 200 88.51 49.30 18.59
N TYR A 201 88.82 49.45 17.30
CA TYR A 201 90.09 49.02 16.70
C TYR A 201 90.78 50.25 16.09
N GLY A 202 91.73 50.83 16.83
CA GLY A 202 92.46 52.05 16.44
C GLY A 202 93.53 51.82 15.35
N SER A 203 93.24 50.97 14.38
CA SER A 203 94.21 50.41 13.42
C SER A 203 93.56 50.10 12.06
N ASN A 204 92.77 51.04 11.53
CA ASN A 204 92.20 50.95 10.17
C ASN A 204 92.93 51.95 9.27
N VAL A 205 93.01 51.70 7.96
CA VAL A 205 93.52 52.66 6.94
C VAL A 205 93.11 54.10 7.27
N ASP A 206 94.10 54.92 7.59
CA ASP A 206 93.93 56.27 8.15
C ASP A 206 93.70 57.33 7.08
N GLN A 207 94.30 57.10 5.92
CA GLN A 207 94.24 58.03 4.80
C GLN A 207 94.23 57.34 3.44
N VAL A 208 93.66 58.06 2.47
CA VAL A 208 93.69 57.73 1.06
C VAL A 208 94.48 58.80 0.32
N GLU A 209 95.54 58.40 -0.37
CA GLU A 209 96.41 59.30 -1.12
C GLU A 209 96.27 59.10 -2.64
N PHE A 210 96.46 60.18 -3.39
CA PHE A 210 96.47 60.18 -4.85
C PHE A 210 97.79 60.72 -5.39
N ALA A 211 98.21 60.25 -6.57
CA ALA A 211 99.46 60.69 -7.21
C ALA A 211 99.55 62.20 -7.47
N ASN A 212 98.42 62.92 -7.49
CA ASN A 212 98.39 64.39 -7.64
C ASN A 212 98.66 65.16 -6.33
N GLY A 213 98.95 64.46 -5.23
CA GLY A 213 99.20 65.03 -3.89
C GLY A 213 97.94 65.29 -3.06
N THR A 214 96.75 64.91 -3.55
CA THR A 214 95.52 64.96 -2.74
C THR A 214 95.55 63.84 -1.71
N SER A 215 95.22 64.15 -0.45
CA SER A 215 95.00 63.16 0.61
C SER A 215 93.61 63.35 1.24
N TRP A 216 92.91 62.25 1.47
CA TRP A 216 91.66 62.19 2.21
C TRP A 216 91.92 61.49 3.54
N ASN A 217 91.83 62.24 4.63
CA ASN A 217 91.89 61.68 5.96
C ASN A 217 90.53 61.08 6.37
N ARG A 218 90.52 60.41 7.51
CA ARG A 218 89.32 59.79 8.10
C ARG A 218 88.10 60.71 8.15
N ASP A 219 88.23 61.96 8.58
CA ASP A 219 87.08 62.89 8.69
C ASP A 219 86.47 63.20 7.32
N VAL A 220 87.30 63.43 6.31
CA VAL A 220 86.87 63.65 4.93
C VAL A 220 86.16 62.40 4.39
N LEU A 221 86.71 61.21 4.65
CA LEU A 221 86.13 59.93 4.21
C LEU A 221 84.79 59.65 4.91
N VAL A 222 84.63 59.95 6.20
CA VAL A 222 83.35 59.87 6.93
C VAL A 222 82.32 60.82 6.34
N GLN A 223 82.72 62.07 6.03
CA GLN A 223 81.81 63.06 5.45
C GLN A 223 81.37 62.69 4.03
N MET A 224 82.28 62.16 3.21
CA MET A 224 81.97 61.69 1.85
C MET A 224 81.07 60.44 1.88
N ALA A 225 81.28 59.53 2.84
CA ALA A 225 80.45 58.34 3.02
C ALA A 225 79.03 58.65 3.59
N GLY A 226 78.84 59.80 4.24
CA GLY A 226 77.59 60.20 4.89
C GLY A 226 76.60 61.03 4.04
N ASN A 227 77.00 61.50 2.85
CA ASN A 227 76.18 62.35 1.97
C ASN A 227 75.52 61.58 0.79
N TRP A 228 75.08 60.34 1.03
CA TRP A 228 74.35 59.53 0.03
C TRP A 228 72.84 59.54 0.31
N PRO A 229 71.98 59.75 -0.71
CA PRO A 229 70.53 59.71 -0.53
C PRO A 229 70.10 58.35 0.04
N GLN A 230 69.38 58.37 1.16
CA GLN A 230 68.85 57.15 1.75
C GLN A 230 67.59 56.75 0.99
N MET A 231 67.47 55.48 0.60
CA MET A 231 66.24 55.01 -0.04
C MET A 231 65.12 54.84 1.00
N PRO A 232 63.85 55.10 0.67
CA PRO A 232 62.74 54.84 1.57
C PRO A 232 62.70 53.37 1.98
N LYS A 233 62.76 53.06 3.28
CA LYS A 233 62.77 51.68 3.79
C LYS A 233 61.38 51.26 4.26
N ILE A 234 61.01 50.00 4.02
CA ILE A 234 59.78 49.41 4.56
C ILE A 234 59.97 49.17 6.07
N GLU A 235 59.16 49.83 6.89
CA GLU A 235 59.15 49.65 8.35
C GLU A 235 58.04 48.68 8.77
N THR A 236 56.82 48.89 8.26
CA THR A 236 55.67 48.02 8.54
C THR A 236 55.02 47.58 7.22
N PRO A 237 55.19 46.31 6.79
CA PRO A 237 54.60 45.83 5.54
C PRO A 237 53.07 45.81 5.60
N LEU A 238 52.40 46.00 4.46
CA LEU A 238 50.94 45.87 4.36
C LEU A 238 50.53 44.39 4.39
N SER A 239 49.49 44.09 5.19
CA SER A 239 48.86 42.76 5.21
C SER A 239 48.02 42.54 3.96
N ASN A 240 47.88 41.27 3.56
CA ASN A 240 46.96 40.86 2.51
C ASN A 240 45.52 41.30 2.83
N GLN A 241 44.76 41.63 1.79
CA GLN A 241 43.42 42.16 1.88
C GLN A 241 42.42 41.26 1.16
N THR A 242 41.16 41.33 1.57
CA THR A 242 40.05 40.60 0.95
C THR A 242 38.87 41.53 0.78
N VAL A 243 38.16 41.43 -0.35
CA VAL A 243 36.91 42.15 -0.60
C VAL A 243 35.95 41.25 -1.36
N ALA A 244 34.66 41.27 -1.04
CA ALA A 244 33.67 40.57 -1.84
C ALA A 244 33.35 41.36 -3.12
N GLN A 245 33.06 40.66 -4.21
CA GLN A 245 32.51 41.25 -5.43
C GLN A 245 31.34 42.18 -5.11
N GLY A 246 31.26 43.32 -5.81
CA GLY A 246 30.20 44.29 -5.59
C GLY A 246 30.27 45.01 -4.23
N SER A 247 31.30 44.79 -3.40
CA SER A 247 31.53 45.56 -2.17
C SER A 247 32.57 46.65 -2.39
N LEU A 248 32.42 47.78 -1.70
CA LEU A 248 33.40 48.88 -1.79
C LEU A 248 34.70 48.47 -1.08
N PHE A 249 35.81 48.40 -1.82
CA PHE A 249 37.15 48.25 -1.27
C PHE A 249 37.74 49.62 -0.93
N GLN A 250 38.24 49.78 0.30
CA GLN A 250 39.04 50.94 0.70
C GLN A 250 40.21 50.49 1.59
N LEU A 251 41.43 50.90 1.23
CA LEU A 251 42.64 50.68 2.04
C LEU A 251 43.47 51.96 2.09
N LEU A 252 43.65 52.52 3.29
CA LEU A 252 44.61 53.59 3.54
C LEU A 252 45.99 52.97 3.81
N VAL A 253 47.01 53.33 3.03
CA VAL A 253 48.41 52.97 3.32
C VAL A 253 48.88 53.78 4.53
N PRO A 254 49.21 53.12 5.66
CA PRO A 254 49.60 53.83 6.88
C PRO A 254 50.86 54.69 6.71
N THR A 255 50.98 55.76 7.51
CA THR A 255 52.12 56.68 7.49
C THR A 255 53.46 56.03 7.83
N TYR A 256 53.43 54.90 8.54
CA TYR A 256 54.59 54.14 9.01
C TYR A 256 54.92 52.93 8.13
N THR A 257 54.30 52.78 6.96
CA THR A 257 54.68 51.72 6.01
C THR A 257 56.07 51.95 5.44
N PHE A 258 56.42 53.20 5.13
CA PHE A 258 57.74 53.60 4.65
C PHE A 258 58.33 54.67 5.57
N ALA A 259 59.58 54.49 5.99
CA ALA A 259 60.35 55.51 6.69
C ALA A 259 61.54 55.96 5.86
N ASP A 260 61.75 57.27 5.85
CA ASP A 260 62.87 57.92 5.20
C ASP A 260 63.23 59.18 5.98
N ASN A 261 64.53 59.44 6.10
CA ASN A 261 65.05 60.66 6.71
C ASN A 261 65.10 61.82 5.70
N ASP A 262 64.99 61.53 4.39
CA ASP A 262 64.96 62.48 3.28
C ASP A 262 63.48 62.83 2.91
N LEU A 263 62.80 63.60 3.77
CA LEU A 263 61.39 64.01 3.58
C LEU A 263 61.24 65.24 2.65
N PRO A 264 60.15 65.35 1.85
CA PRO A 264 58.92 64.53 1.86
C PRO A 264 58.89 63.37 0.84
N LEU A 265 58.13 62.31 1.17
CA LEU A 265 57.87 61.17 0.28
C LEU A 265 56.65 61.39 -0.62
N SER A 266 56.78 60.98 -1.89
CA SER A 266 55.69 60.85 -2.87
C SER A 266 55.31 59.38 -3.05
N PHE A 267 54.04 59.09 -3.37
CA PHE A 267 53.53 57.71 -3.45
C PHE A 267 52.91 57.40 -4.81
N SER A 268 53.10 56.17 -5.28
CA SER A 268 52.40 55.62 -6.44
C SER A 268 52.07 54.13 -6.21
N ALA A 269 51.20 53.56 -7.03
CA ALA A 269 50.84 52.16 -6.95
C ALA A 269 50.61 51.55 -8.34
N VAL A 270 51.03 50.30 -8.48
CA VAL A 270 50.92 49.47 -9.69
C VAL A 270 50.70 48.01 -9.29
N ARG A 271 50.47 47.13 -10.25
CA ARG A 271 50.53 45.68 -10.00
C ARG A 271 51.99 45.25 -9.78
N SER A 272 52.21 44.09 -9.16
CA SER A 272 53.56 43.60 -8.85
C SER A 272 54.46 43.48 -10.09
N ASP A 273 53.88 43.08 -11.23
CA ASP A 273 54.51 42.98 -12.54
C ASP A 273 54.79 44.35 -13.23
N GLY A 274 54.37 45.46 -12.62
CA GLY A 274 54.57 46.81 -13.14
C GLY A 274 53.46 47.33 -14.06
N SER A 275 52.45 46.52 -14.37
CA SER A 275 51.28 46.96 -15.14
C SER A 275 50.36 47.89 -14.33
N ALA A 276 49.51 48.64 -15.04
CA ALA A 276 48.55 49.56 -14.41
C ALA A 276 47.55 48.80 -13.51
N LEU A 277 47.01 49.50 -12.51
CA LEU A 277 45.93 48.96 -11.68
C LEU A 277 44.69 48.64 -12.56
N PRO A 278 43.92 47.60 -12.22
CA PRO A 278 42.66 47.30 -12.90
C PRO A 278 41.72 48.52 -12.91
N GLY A 279 40.89 48.66 -13.94
CA GLY A 279 40.03 49.85 -14.10
C GLY A 279 39.07 50.12 -12.94
N TRP A 280 38.71 49.10 -12.16
CA TRP A 280 37.86 49.22 -10.97
C TRP A 280 38.61 49.70 -9.71
N LEU A 281 39.94 49.63 -9.68
CA LEU A 281 40.78 49.91 -8.51
C LEU A 281 41.67 51.12 -8.74
N GLN A 282 41.50 52.16 -7.92
CA GLN A 282 42.25 53.41 -8.03
C GLN A 282 43.11 53.64 -6.80
N PHE A 283 44.26 54.31 -6.98
CA PHE A 283 45.13 54.75 -5.89
C PHE A 283 45.26 56.28 -5.91
N ASN A 284 44.82 56.93 -4.84
CA ASN A 284 45.00 58.36 -4.66
C ASN A 284 46.32 58.62 -3.93
N ALA A 285 47.33 59.13 -4.65
CA ALA A 285 48.66 59.40 -4.11
C ALA A 285 48.68 60.45 -2.99
N ALA A 286 47.77 61.44 -3.03
CA ALA A 286 47.71 62.51 -2.04
C ALA A 286 47.14 62.03 -0.69
N THR A 287 46.15 61.13 -0.72
CA THR A 287 45.55 60.54 0.49
C THR A 287 46.13 59.18 0.84
N ARG A 288 46.93 58.57 -0.05
CA ARG A 288 47.48 57.21 0.01
C ARG A 288 46.41 56.13 0.16
N THR A 289 45.29 56.30 -0.52
CA THR A 289 44.14 55.42 -0.37
C THR A 289 43.92 54.64 -1.66
N PHE A 290 43.86 53.32 -1.56
CA PHE A 290 43.23 52.49 -2.57
C PHE A 290 41.71 52.56 -2.39
N SER A 291 40.98 52.75 -3.49
CA SER A 291 39.53 52.67 -3.49
C SER A 291 39.00 52.08 -4.79
N GLY A 292 37.99 51.23 -4.72
CA GLY A 292 37.40 50.60 -5.89
C GLY A 292 36.22 49.71 -5.55
N LYS A 293 35.48 49.25 -6.56
CA LYS A 293 34.39 48.27 -6.40
C LYS A 293 34.56 47.17 -7.45
N PRO A 294 35.05 45.98 -7.09
CA PRO A 294 35.28 44.90 -8.05
C PRO A 294 33.96 44.32 -8.57
N GLY A 295 33.93 43.95 -9.85
CA GLY A 295 32.85 43.19 -10.48
C GLY A 295 33.22 41.71 -10.66
N ASN A 296 32.34 40.95 -11.32
CA ASN A 296 32.50 39.51 -11.49
C ASN A 296 33.78 39.10 -12.25
N ALA A 297 34.16 39.88 -13.27
CA ALA A 297 35.39 39.66 -14.03
C ALA A 297 36.68 39.87 -13.19
N ASP A 298 36.54 40.40 -11.97
CA ASP A 298 37.65 40.73 -11.09
C ASP A 298 37.83 39.71 -9.94
N VAL A 299 36.98 38.68 -9.85
CA VAL A 299 37.08 37.58 -8.88
C VAL A 299 38.40 36.85 -9.05
N GLY A 300 39.07 36.56 -7.94
CA GLY A 300 40.41 35.96 -7.92
C GLY A 300 41.42 36.81 -7.15
N SER A 301 42.72 36.56 -7.33
CA SER A 301 43.77 37.21 -6.55
C SER A 301 44.63 38.16 -7.38
N LEU A 302 44.92 39.33 -6.81
CA LEU A 302 45.72 40.40 -7.40
C LEU A 302 46.89 40.75 -6.47
N THR A 303 48.12 40.75 -6.96
CA THR A 303 49.27 41.24 -6.17
C THR A 303 49.57 42.69 -6.54
N LEU A 304 49.45 43.59 -5.57
CA LEU A 304 49.61 45.03 -5.72
C LEU A 304 50.95 45.48 -5.11
N LYS A 305 51.54 46.52 -5.70
CA LYS A 305 52.83 47.11 -5.31
C LYS A 305 52.67 48.61 -5.11
N VAL A 306 52.91 49.07 -3.88
CA VAL A 306 52.96 50.50 -3.51
C VAL A 306 54.42 50.94 -3.52
N ILE A 307 54.71 52.10 -4.11
CA ILE A 307 56.05 52.66 -4.26
C ILE A 307 56.08 54.03 -3.59
N ALA A 308 57.02 54.24 -2.66
CA ALA A 308 57.34 55.53 -2.07
C ALA A 308 58.64 56.05 -2.68
N THR A 309 58.69 57.33 -3.07
CA THR A 309 59.87 57.97 -3.68
C THR A 309 60.20 59.26 -2.93
N ASP A 310 61.45 59.43 -2.52
CA ASP A 310 61.94 60.61 -1.81
C ASP A 310 62.11 61.84 -2.72
N GLY A 311 62.47 62.97 -2.13
CA GLY A 311 62.72 64.22 -2.85
C GLY A 311 63.94 64.19 -3.78
N ASN A 312 64.81 63.18 -3.65
CA ASN A 312 66.03 62.99 -4.45
C ASN A 312 65.85 61.94 -5.57
N GLY A 313 64.69 61.27 -5.65
CA GLY A 313 64.34 60.28 -6.66
C GLY A 313 64.66 58.82 -6.29
N ALA A 314 65.09 58.54 -5.06
CA ALA A 314 65.26 57.18 -4.54
C ALA A 314 63.90 56.60 -4.12
N SER A 315 63.64 55.32 -4.43
CA SER A 315 62.32 54.71 -4.19
C SER A 315 62.39 53.36 -3.48
N GLY A 316 61.49 53.14 -2.51
CA GLY A 316 61.22 51.84 -1.88
C GLY A 316 59.81 51.35 -2.21
N SER A 317 59.57 50.03 -2.19
CA SER A 317 58.26 49.47 -2.53
C SER A 317 57.83 48.30 -1.64
N ASN A 318 56.53 48.20 -1.33
CA ASN A 318 55.92 47.09 -0.59
C ASN A 318 54.81 46.43 -1.42
N THR A 319 54.70 45.10 -1.35
CA THR A 319 53.69 44.33 -2.07
C THR A 319 52.73 43.61 -1.12
N PHE A 320 51.45 43.54 -1.48
CA PHE A 320 50.43 42.74 -0.78
C PHE A 320 49.44 42.10 -1.78
N ALA A 321 48.82 40.99 -1.39
CA ALA A 321 47.77 40.35 -2.19
C ALA A 321 46.39 40.91 -1.81
N LEU A 322 45.55 41.15 -2.81
CA LEU A 322 44.13 41.48 -2.71
C LEU A 322 43.32 40.36 -3.35
N SER A 323 42.57 39.61 -2.54
CA SER A 323 41.67 38.56 -3.01
C SER A 323 40.24 39.10 -3.12
N VAL A 324 39.67 39.05 -4.33
CA VAL A 324 38.27 39.34 -4.58
C VAL A 324 37.48 38.03 -4.46
N LEU A 325 36.61 37.94 -3.46
CA LEU A 325 35.73 36.77 -3.25
C LEU A 325 34.52 36.86 -4.15
N ASN A 326 34.11 35.73 -4.75
CA ASN A 326 32.85 35.65 -5.46
C ASN A 326 31.66 35.75 -4.47
N ILE A 327 30.56 36.37 -4.89
CA ILE A 327 29.26 36.27 -4.21
C ILE A 327 28.36 35.48 -5.15
N ASN A 328 27.87 34.34 -4.70
CA ASN A 328 27.08 33.43 -5.53
C ASN A 328 25.78 34.08 -6.04
N ASP A 329 25.63 34.17 -7.36
CA ASP A 329 24.50 34.69 -8.11
C ASP A 329 23.66 33.52 -8.66
N ALA A 330 22.32 33.57 -8.51
CA ALA A 330 21.47 32.46 -8.96
C ALA A 330 21.50 32.25 -10.49
N PRO A 331 21.35 31.00 -10.99
CA PRO A 331 21.18 30.72 -12.40
C PRO A 331 19.99 31.48 -12.99
N VAL A 332 20.15 32.10 -14.16
CA VAL A 332 19.09 32.88 -14.81
C VAL A 332 18.60 32.17 -16.08
N LEU A 333 17.28 32.19 -16.29
CA LEU A 333 16.66 31.73 -17.53
C LEU A 333 17.16 32.54 -18.73
N TYR A 334 17.80 31.87 -19.68
CA TYR A 334 18.39 32.47 -20.87
C TYR A 334 17.58 32.14 -22.13
N PHE A 335 17.08 30.90 -22.27
CA PHE A 335 16.10 30.51 -23.27
C PHE A 335 14.96 29.70 -22.64
N ALA A 336 13.72 30.13 -22.87
CA ALA A 336 12.54 29.43 -22.38
C ALA A 336 12.44 28.01 -22.98
N ILE A 337 12.02 27.06 -22.16
CA ILE A 337 11.78 25.67 -22.52
C ILE A 337 10.49 25.61 -23.34
N ALA A 338 10.53 24.98 -24.52
CA ALA A 338 9.37 24.89 -25.39
C ALA A 338 8.34 23.89 -24.86
N ASP A 339 7.05 24.19 -25.06
CA ASP A 339 5.96 23.25 -24.82
C ASP A 339 6.14 21.96 -25.64
N GLN A 340 5.80 20.83 -25.04
CA GLN A 340 5.98 19.49 -25.59
C GLN A 340 4.63 18.79 -25.77
N ALA A 341 4.62 17.79 -26.65
CA ALA A 341 3.49 16.89 -26.82
C ALA A 341 3.94 15.44 -26.70
N ALA A 342 3.11 14.62 -26.07
CA ALA A 342 3.23 13.17 -26.01
C ALA A 342 1.90 12.55 -26.49
N THR A 343 1.94 11.26 -26.77
CA THR A 343 0.76 10.43 -27.02
C THR A 343 0.80 9.33 -25.99
N GLU A 344 -0.32 9.01 -25.38
CA GLU A 344 -0.40 7.84 -24.50
C GLU A 344 -0.01 6.56 -25.25
N ASP A 345 0.48 5.59 -24.50
CA ASP A 345 1.10 4.33 -24.96
C ASP A 345 2.33 4.47 -25.87
N ALA A 346 2.74 5.70 -26.18
CA ALA A 346 3.95 5.97 -26.94
C ALA A 346 5.07 6.46 -26.01
N ALA A 347 6.27 5.91 -26.20
CA ALA A 347 7.45 6.36 -25.49
C ALA A 347 7.74 7.85 -25.79
N PHE A 348 7.67 8.67 -24.75
CA PHE A 348 8.04 10.08 -24.77
C PHE A 348 9.51 10.26 -24.39
N SER A 349 10.21 11.15 -25.08
CA SER A 349 11.56 11.57 -24.69
C SER A 349 11.85 13.01 -25.14
N TYR A 350 12.32 13.83 -24.19
CA TYR A 350 12.68 15.21 -24.44
C TYR A 350 13.90 15.61 -23.61
N THR A 351 14.89 16.25 -24.22
CA THR A 351 16.09 16.75 -23.51
C THR A 351 16.04 18.26 -23.43
N VAL A 352 16.09 18.81 -22.22
CA VAL A 352 16.15 20.25 -22.00
C VAL A 352 17.47 20.79 -22.59
N PRO A 353 17.43 21.86 -23.41
CA PRO A 353 18.62 22.45 -23.99
C PRO A 353 19.63 22.93 -22.95
N ALA A 354 20.92 22.69 -23.20
CA ALA A 354 22.01 23.04 -22.29
C ALA A 354 22.13 24.55 -22.02
N ASN A 355 21.64 25.37 -22.95
CA ASN A 355 21.66 26.81 -22.89
C ASN A 355 20.36 27.41 -22.33
N ALA A 356 19.42 26.60 -21.84
CA ALA A 356 18.16 27.10 -21.27
C ALA A 356 18.43 28.02 -20.07
N PHE A 357 19.40 27.67 -19.21
CA PHE A 357 19.83 28.50 -18.08
C PHE A 357 21.30 28.86 -18.24
N ALA A 358 21.66 30.07 -17.81
CA ALA A 358 23.03 30.54 -17.76
C ALA A 358 23.34 31.05 -16.35
N ASP A 359 24.50 30.65 -15.85
CA ASP A 359 25.05 31.14 -14.60
C ASP A 359 26.20 32.11 -14.89
N MET A 360 26.24 33.20 -14.14
CA MET A 360 27.29 34.22 -14.30
C MET A 360 28.54 33.87 -13.48
N ASP A 361 28.44 32.96 -12.50
CA ASP A 361 29.54 32.52 -11.66
C ASP A 361 30.49 31.60 -12.42
N VAL A 362 31.74 32.08 -12.57
CA VAL A 362 32.74 31.41 -13.40
C VAL A 362 33.27 30.16 -12.68
N GLY A 363 32.90 28.98 -13.20
CA GLY A 363 33.34 27.68 -12.69
C GLY A 363 32.26 26.88 -11.98
N ASP A 364 31.05 27.42 -11.87
CA ASP A 364 29.93 26.76 -11.21
C ASP A 364 29.33 25.62 -12.03
N SER A 365 28.99 24.54 -11.34
CA SER A 365 28.28 23.40 -11.93
C SER A 365 26.79 23.46 -11.57
N LEU A 366 25.93 23.35 -12.57
CA LEU A 366 24.49 23.42 -12.39
C LEU A 366 23.88 22.05 -12.10
N THR A 367 23.08 21.99 -11.03
CA THR A 367 22.23 20.83 -10.71
C THR A 367 20.81 21.08 -11.20
N TRP A 368 20.16 20.04 -11.72
CA TRP A 368 18.85 20.14 -12.37
C TRP A 368 17.83 19.29 -11.63
N SER A 369 16.63 19.81 -11.45
CA SER A 369 15.48 19.06 -10.95
C SER A 369 14.21 19.45 -11.69
N ALA A 370 13.19 18.60 -11.61
CA ALA A 370 11.91 18.86 -12.23
C ALA A 370 10.77 18.42 -11.32
N THR A 371 9.72 19.23 -11.29
CA THR A 371 8.47 19.00 -10.56
C THR A 371 7.30 19.50 -11.40
N LEU A 372 6.08 19.26 -10.97
CA LEU A 372 4.94 19.99 -11.51
C LEU A 372 4.98 21.47 -11.05
N ALA A 373 4.37 22.36 -11.82
CA ALA A 373 4.40 23.81 -11.53
C ALA A 373 3.84 24.21 -10.16
N ASN A 374 2.99 23.37 -9.56
CA ASN A 374 2.46 23.53 -8.20
C ASN A 374 3.41 23.03 -7.09
N GLY A 375 4.55 22.44 -7.44
CA GLY A 375 5.53 21.89 -6.50
C GLY A 375 5.38 20.41 -6.19
N SER A 376 4.34 19.73 -6.69
CA SER A 376 4.17 18.29 -6.54
C SER A 376 5.23 17.50 -7.35
N PRO A 377 5.54 16.24 -6.96
CA PRO A 377 6.39 15.36 -7.75
C PRO A 377 5.86 15.19 -9.19
N LEU A 378 6.76 14.83 -10.11
CA LEU A 378 6.34 14.38 -11.44
C LEU A 378 5.49 13.11 -11.30
N PRO A 379 4.51 12.89 -12.18
CA PRO A 379 3.76 11.65 -12.21
C PRO A 379 4.69 10.47 -12.54
N ASP A 380 4.42 9.29 -11.99
CA ASP A 380 5.31 8.12 -12.02
C ASP A 380 5.77 7.70 -13.42
N TRP A 381 4.93 7.95 -14.44
CA TRP A 381 5.26 7.62 -15.82
C TRP A 381 6.36 8.52 -16.42
N LEU A 382 6.58 9.72 -15.87
CA LEU A 382 7.48 10.74 -16.43
C LEU A 382 8.70 10.94 -15.53
N ALA A 383 9.79 10.26 -15.86
CA ALA A 383 11.07 10.40 -15.18
C ALA A 383 11.88 11.57 -15.73
N PHE A 384 12.67 12.22 -14.86
CA PHE A 384 13.65 13.23 -15.25
C PHE A 384 15.05 12.81 -14.78
N ASP A 385 15.95 12.55 -15.72
CA ASP A 385 17.36 12.35 -15.44
C ASP A 385 18.09 13.69 -15.40
N ALA A 386 18.49 14.11 -14.20
CA ALA A 386 19.19 15.37 -13.94
C ALA A 386 20.58 15.44 -14.61
N ALA A 387 21.28 14.32 -14.79
CA ALA A 387 22.61 14.29 -15.40
C ALA A 387 22.55 14.51 -16.91
N THR A 388 21.53 13.96 -17.57
CA THR A 388 21.32 14.12 -19.02
C THR A 388 20.29 15.20 -19.39
N ARG A 389 19.60 15.77 -18.40
CA ARG A 389 18.47 16.73 -18.52
C ARG A 389 17.31 16.19 -19.36
N ARG A 390 17.10 14.88 -19.30
CA ARG A 390 16.19 14.18 -20.19
C ARG A 390 14.95 13.76 -19.43
N PHE A 391 13.81 14.23 -19.90
CA PHE A 391 12.52 13.64 -19.64
C PHE A 391 12.33 12.39 -20.48
N PHE A 392 11.85 11.31 -19.88
CA PHE A 392 11.47 10.11 -20.61
C PHE A 392 10.41 9.33 -19.83
N GLY A 393 9.59 8.57 -20.55
CA GLY A 393 8.43 7.91 -19.96
C GLY A 393 7.47 7.39 -21.02
N THR A 394 6.47 6.64 -20.61
CA THR A 394 5.34 6.26 -21.46
C THR A 394 4.05 6.60 -20.70
N PRO A 395 3.31 7.66 -21.09
CA PRO A 395 2.06 8.00 -20.43
C PRO A 395 1.00 6.94 -20.71
N GLY A 396 0.18 6.60 -19.71
CA GLY A 396 -1.03 5.79 -19.90
C GLY A 396 -2.30 6.64 -19.81
N ASN A 397 -3.47 6.00 -19.92
CA ASN A 397 -4.78 6.68 -19.97
C ASN A 397 -5.08 7.67 -18.84
N GLY A 398 -4.62 7.39 -17.62
CA GLY A 398 -4.75 8.31 -16.48
C GLY A 398 -3.92 9.58 -16.60
N ASN A 399 -3.15 9.76 -17.68
CA ASN A 399 -2.18 10.83 -17.85
C ASN A 399 -2.49 11.77 -19.03
N THR A 400 -3.64 11.59 -19.70
CA THR A 400 -4.08 12.46 -20.79
C THR A 400 -4.41 13.87 -20.31
N GLY A 401 -4.27 14.84 -21.22
CA GLY A 401 -4.48 16.26 -20.91
C GLY A 401 -3.16 17.04 -20.85
N VAL A 402 -3.20 18.22 -20.23
CA VAL A 402 -2.07 19.16 -20.22
C VAL A 402 -1.55 19.32 -18.80
N MET A 403 -0.26 19.02 -18.61
CA MET A 403 0.45 19.29 -17.35
C MET A 403 1.48 20.40 -17.54
N SER A 404 1.66 21.22 -16.51
CA SER A 404 2.69 22.26 -16.48
C SER A 404 3.87 21.78 -15.65
N ILE A 405 5.03 21.62 -16.29
CA ILE A 405 6.25 21.10 -15.67
C ILE A 405 7.17 22.26 -15.36
N LYS A 406 7.66 22.32 -14.13
CA LYS A 406 8.67 23.27 -13.66
C LYS A 406 10.02 22.59 -13.63
N VAL A 407 10.97 23.13 -14.39
CA VAL A 407 12.39 22.75 -14.30
C VAL A 407 13.10 23.79 -13.44
N THR A 408 13.77 23.32 -12.38
CA THR A 408 14.56 24.15 -11.48
C THR A 408 16.04 23.84 -11.66
N VAL A 409 16.85 24.87 -11.72
CA VAL A 409 18.30 24.76 -11.85
C VAL A 409 18.94 25.48 -10.68
N THR A 410 19.81 24.79 -9.96
CA THR A 410 20.44 25.27 -8.74
C THR A 410 21.95 25.25 -8.90
N ASP A 411 22.60 26.34 -8.54
CA ASP A 411 24.06 26.43 -8.48
C ASP A 411 24.63 25.66 -7.27
N VAL A 412 25.96 25.67 -7.11
CA VAL A 412 26.65 24.91 -6.06
C VAL A 412 26.42 25.50 -4.67
N ALA A 413 26.12 26.80 -4.55
CA ALA A 413 25.85 27.44 -3.27
C ALA A 413 24.36 27.45 -2.89
N GLY A 414 23.48 26.90 -3.74
CA GLY A 414 22.07 26.66 -3.47
C GLY A 414 21.12 27.74 -3.98
N ALA A 415 21.57 28.75 -4.73
CA ALA A 415 20.66 29.69 -5.36
C ALA A 415 20.12 29.10 -6.68
N SER A 416 18.86 29.40 -7.01
CA SER A 416 18.13 28.69 -8.08
C SER A 416 17.34 29.59 -9.00
N GLY A 417 17.31 29.21 -10.28
CA GLY A 417 16.40 29.70 -11.31
C GLY A 417 15.42 28.62 -11.73
N PHE A 418 14.31 29.00 -12.36
CA PHE A 418 13.35 28.03 -12.89
C PHE A 418 12.67 28.53 -14.17
N ASP A 419 12.08 27.60 -14.90
CA ASP A 419 11.16 27.85 -16.01
C ASP A 419 10.05 26.79 -16.02
N THR A 420 8.95 27.08 -16.71
CA THR A 420 7.80 26.17 -16.84
C THR A 420 7.41 25.96 -18.30
N PHE A 421 7.13 24.73 -18.69
CA PHE A 421 6.59 24.40 -20.02
C PHE A 421 5.38 23.45 -19.90
N ALA A 422 4.46 23.52 -20.87
CA ALA A 422 3.33 22.61 -20.94
C ALA A 422 3.71 21.30 -21.66
N LEU A 423 3.31 20.16 -21.10
CA LEU A 423 3.34 18.86 -21.76
C LEU A 423 1.89 18.40 -22.00
N ALA A 424 1.49 18.36 -23.26
CA ALA A 424 0.17 17.89 -23.69
C ALA A 424 0.24 16.41 -24.08
N VAL A 425 -0.43 15.54 -23.32
CA VAL A 425 -0.57 14.11 -23.61
C VAL A 425 -1.89 13.91 -24.37
N ALA A 426 -1.80 13.46 -25.61
CA ALA A 426 -2.95 13.11 -26.44
C ALA A 426 -3.41 11.67 -26.18
N ASN A 427 -4.72 11.46 -26.14
CA ASN A 427 -5.34 10.13 -26.05
C ASN A 427 -5.16 9.37 -27.39
N ALA A 428 -4.83 8.08 -27.33
CA ALA A 428 -4.91 7.07 -28.37
C ALA A 428 -6.06 6.12 -28.02
N ASN A 429 -6.87 5.70 -29.00
CA ASN A 429 -8.06 4.93 -28.68
C ASN A 429 -7.73 3.47 -28.31
N ASP A 430 -8.11 3.04 -27.12
CA ASP A 430 -8.09 1.66 -26.64
C ASP A 430 -9.40 0.93 -26.94
N PRO A 431 -9.39 -0.37 -27.27
CA PRO A 431 -10.62 -1.13 -27.46
C PRO A 431 -11.39 -1.33 -26.13
N PRO A 432 -12.73 -1.33 -26.16
CA PRO A 432 -13.53 -1.62 -24.97
C PRO A 432 -13.34 -3.07 -24.52
N VAL A 433 -13.49 -3.32 -23.22
CA VAL A 433 -13.34 -4.63 -22.59
C VAL A 433 -14.62 -5.09 -21.89
N LEU A 434 -14.78 -6.41 -21.78
CA LEU A 434 -15.83 -7.03 -20.96
C LEU A 434 -15.36 -7.05 -19.50
N SER A 435 -15.99 -6.25 -18.65
CA SER A 435 -15.64 -6.11 -17.23
C SER A 435 -16.45 -7.03 -16.33
N SER A 436 -17.69 -7.34 -16.71
CA SER A 436 -18.55 -8.28 -16.00
C SER A 436 -19.45 -8.99 -16.99
N ALA A 437 -19.49 -10.32 -16.93
CA ALA A 437 -20.40 -11.11 -17.74
C ALA A 437 -21.86 -10.80 -17.38
N ILE A 438 -22.73 -10.84 -18.38
CA ILE A 438 -24.17 -10.76 -18.27
C ILE A 438 -24.64 -12.15 -17.80
N ALA A 439 -25.29 -12.19 -16.65
CA ALA A 439 -25.85 -13.44 -16.14
C ALA A 439 -27.00 -13.92 -17.03
N ASP A 440 -27.14 -15.25 -17.15
CA ASP A 440 -28.29 -15.87 -17.80
C ASP A 440 -29.60 -15.36 -17.17
N GLN A 441 -30.60 -15.16 -18.02
CA GLN A 441 -31.88 -14.59 -17.64
C GLN A 441 -33.00 -15.60 -17.86
N ALA A 442 -34.05 -15.47 -17.06
CA ALA A 442 -35.30 -16.18 -17.28
C ALA A 442 -36.42 -15.18 -17.59
N ALA A 443 -37.26 -15.53 -18.55
CA ALA A 443 -38.53 -14.90 -18.80
C ALA A 443 -39.63 -15.95 -18.68
N THR A 444 -40.83 -15.53 -18.37
CA THR A 444 -42.01 -16.38 -18.35
C THR A 444 -42.89 -15.96 -19.51
N GLU A 445 -43.41 -16.91 -20.28
CA GLU A 445 -44.35 -16.58 -21.35
C GLU A 445 -45.58 -15.80 -20.83
N ASP A 446 -46.16 -15.00 -21.72
CA ASP A 446 -47.27 -14.08 -21.48
C ASP A 446 -47.03 -13.00 -20.39
N THR A 447 -45.84 -12.97 -19.81
CA THR A 447 -45.42 -11.99 -18.81
C THR A 447 -44.46 -10.97 -19.42
N ALA A 448 -44.61 -9.69 -19.05
CA ALA A 448 -43.69 -8.66 -19.51
C ALA A 448 -42.29 -8.89 -18.93
N PHE A 449 -41.33 -9.18 -19.80
CA PHE A 449 -39.91 -9.27 -19.49
C PHE A 449 -39.27 -7.89 -19.57
N SER A 450 -38.44 -7.56 -18.58
CA SER A 450 -37.62 -6.36 -18.56
C SER A 450 -36.29 -6.66 -17.88
N TYR A 451 -35.18 -6.39 -18.57
CA TYR A 451 -33.84 -6.58 -18.04
C TYR A 451 -32.94 -5.43 -18.46
N MET A 452 -32.30 -4.78 -17.49
CA MET A 452 -31.34 -3.71 -17.76
C MET A 452 -29.93 -4.29 -17.69
N VAL A 453 -29.18 -4.19 -18.79
CA VAL A 453 -27.77 -4.58 -18.81
C VAL A 453 -27.01 -3.66 -17.84
N PRO A 454 -26.29 -4.21 -16.84
CA PRO A 454 -25.57 -3.44 -15.84
C PRO A 454 -24.65 -2.38 -16.45
N VAL A 455 -24.47 -1.25 -15.74
CA VAL A 455 -23.67 -0.14 -16.26
C VAL A 455 -22.20 -0.52 -16.47
N ASN A 456 -21.71 -1.45 -15.66
CA ASN A 456 -20.34 -1.94 -15.59
C ASN A 456 -20.11 -3.25 -16.37
N THR A 457 -21.03 -3.69 -17.22
CA THR A 457 -20.82 -4.87 -18.07
C THR A 457 -19.64 -4.66 -19.02
N PHE A 458 -19.62 -3.52 -19.72
CA PHE A 458 -18.54 -3.12 -20.61
C PHE A 458 -17.90 -1.85 -20.09
N ALA A 459 -16.58 -1.80 -20.10
CA ALA A 459 -15.81 -0.61 -19.76
C ALA A 459 -14.90 -0.24 -20.91
N ASP A 460 -14.69 1.06 -21.06
CA ASP A 460 -13.65 1.62 -21.89
C ASP A 460 -12.72 2.42 -20.98
N ILE A 461 -11.42 2.25 -21.17
CA ILE A 461 -10.42 2.96 -20.37
C ILE A 461 -10.19 4.38 -20.89
N ASP A 462 -10.67 4.70 -22.11
CA ASP A 462 -10.61 6.02 -22.70
C ASP A 462 -11.55 7.02 -22.03
N VAL A 463 -10.95 8.04 -21.42
CA VAL A 463 -11.69 9.06 -20.66
C VAL A 463 -12.54 9.91 -21.59
N GLY A 464 -13.87 9.75 -21.48
CA GLY A 464 -14.85 10.48 -22.26
C GLY A 464 -15.34 9.76 -23.52
N ASP A 465 -14.88 8.53 -23.78
CA ASP A 465 -15.47 7.70 -24.81
C ASP A 465 -16.87 7.21 -24.37
N SER A 466 -17.77 7.10 -25.35
CA SER A 466 -19.15 6.67 -25.14
C SER A 466 -19.40 5.36 -25.88
N LEU A 467 -19.72 4.31 -25.12
CA LEU A 467 -20.02 3.00 -25.70
C LEU A 467 -21.42 2.97 -26.32
N LEU A 468 -21.46 2.64 -27.61
CA LEU A 468 -22.69 2.34 -28.33
C LEU A 468 -23.00 0.84 -28.19
N LEU A 469 -24.08 0.53 -27.49
CA LEU A 469 -24.55 -0.84 -27.31
C LEU A 469 -25.49 -1.26 -28.45
N SER A 470 -25.40 -2.52 -28.84
CA SER A 470 -26.33 -3.18 -29.75
C SER A 470 -26.54 -4.62 -29.32
N ALA A 471 -27.66 -5.23 -29.71
CA ALA A 471 -27.97 -6.61 -29.37
C ALA A 471 -28.48 -7.38 -30.58
N THR A 472 -27.99 -8.62 -30.72
CA THR A 472 -28.41 -9.61 -31.72
C THR A 472 -28.54 -10.97 -31.05
N LEU A 473 -28.99 -11.98 -31.78
CA LEU A 473 -28.75 -13.36 -31.36
C LEU A 473 -27.27 -13.70 -31.56
N ASP A 474 -26.77 -14.72 -30.85
CA ASP A 474 -25.36 -15.13 -30.92
C ASP A 474 -24.90 -15.48 -32.36
N ASN A 475 -25.80 -16.07 -33.14
CA ASN A 475 -25.58 -16.35 -34.57
C ASN A 475 -25.57 -15.10 -35.48
N GLY A 476 -25.70 -13.89 -34.91
CA GLY A 476 -25.71 -12.61 -35.61
C GLY A 476 -27.05 -12.22 -36.26
N SER A 477 -28.10 -13.02 -36.12
CA SER A 477 -29.44 -12.66 -36.60
C SER A 477 -30.12 -11.64 -35.68
N ALA A 478 -31.11 -10.92 -36.20
CA ALA A 478 -31.85 -9.94 -35.42
C ALA A 478 -32.61 -10.60 -34.27
N LEU A 479 -32.80 -9.86 -33.17
CA LEU A 479 -33.64 -10.31 -32.05
C LEU A 479 -35.06 -10.64 -32.55
N PRO A 480 -35.73 -11.65 -31.97
CA PRO A 480 -37.11 -11.95 -32.28
C PRO A 480 -38.00 -10.74 -31.98
N THR A 481 -39.11 -10.59 -32.73
CA THR A 481 -39.92 -9.36 -32.72
C THR A 481 -40.51 -9.00 -31.35
N TRP A 482 -40.63 -9.97 -30.44
CA TRP A 482 -41.12 -9.76 -29.09
C TRP A 482 -40.07 -9.14 -28.16
N LEU A 483 -38.77 -9.35 -28.42
CA LEU A 483 -37.66 -8.90 -27.57
C LEU A 483 -36.97 -7.69 -28.20
N LYS A 484 -37.05 -6.54 -27.54
CA LYS A 484 -36.46 -5.27 -27.98
C LYS A 484 -35.34 -4.86 -27.06
N PHE A 485 -34.26 -4.35 -27.64
CA PHE A 485 -33.17 -3.72 -26.90
C PHE A 485 -33.13 -2.22 -27.20
N ASP A 486 -33.26 -1.41 -26.16
CA ASP A 486 -33.04 0.04 -26.23
C ASP A 486 -31.61 0.35 -25.78
N SER A 487 -30.76 0.72 -26.72
CA SER A 487 -29.35 1.02 -26.47
C SER A 487 -29.13 2.26 -25.60
N ALA A 488 -30.09 3.20 -25.55
CA ALA A 488 -29.98 4.42 -24.75
C ALA A 488 -30.26 4.14 -23.27
N THR A 489 -31.23 3.26 -22.99
CA THR A 489 -31.61 2.86 -21.61
C THR A 489 -30.96 1.55 -21.16
N ARG A 490 -30.23 0.86 -22.05
CA ARG A 490 -29.61 -0.47 -21.86
C ARG A 490 -30.63 -1.56 -21.51
N MET A 491 -31.89 -1.35 -21.90
CA MET A 491 -33.01 -2.16 -21.43
C MET A 491 -33.49 -3.10 -22.53
N PHE A 492 -33.47 -4.40 -22.22
CA PHE A 492 -34.28 -5.40 -22.89
C PHE A 492 -35.72 -5.31 -22.38
N SER A 493 -36.69 -5.34 -23.29
CA SER A 493 -38.11 -5.39 -22.95
C SER A 493 -38.91 -6.19 -23.97
N GLY A 494 -39.97 -6.85 -23.52
CA GLY A 494 -40.79 -7.68 -24.39
C GLY A 494 -41.83 -8.49 -23.64
N THR A 495 -42.71 -9.19 -24.36
CA THR A 495 -43.61 -10.21 -23.82
C THR A 495 -43.49 -11.44 -24.70
N PRO A 496 -42.80 -12.51 -24.27
CA PRO A 496 -42.70 -13.74 -25.05
C PRO A 496 -44.06 -14.43 -25.11
N SER A 497 -44.34 -15.09 -26.24
CA SER A 497 -45.51 -15.96 -26.43
C SER A 497 -45.11 -17.44 -26.38
N ASN A 498 -46.07 -18.34 -26.39
CA ASN A 498 -45.83 -19.79 -26.48
C ASN A 498 -44.99 -20.25 -27.67
N GLY A 499 -44.96 -19.49 -28.78
CA GLY A 499 -44.03 -19.73 -29.88
C GLY A 499 -42.56 -19.37 -29.57
N ASN A 500 -42.27 -18.88 -28.37
CA ASN A 500 -40.96 -18.38 -27.93
C ASN A 500 -40.39 -19.16 -26.74
N VAL A 501 -41.12 -20.12 -26.19
CA VAL A 501 -40.67 -21.04 -25.14
C VAL A 501 -39.42 -21.78 -25.59
N GLY A 502 -38.43 -21.87 -24.71
CA GLY A 502 -37.09 -22.39 -24.99
C GLY A 502 -35.99 -21.36 -24.71
N VAL A 503 -34.75 -21.65 -25.14
CA VAL A 503 -33.58 -20.83 -24.83
C VAL A 503 -33.15 -19.99 -26.04
N LEU A 504 -33.00 -18.68 -25.82
CA LEU A 504 -32.45 -17.72 -26.78
C LEU A 504 -31.06 -17.29 -26.32
N SER A 505 -30.02 -17.61 -27.09
CA SER A 505 -28.68 -17.09 -26.81
C SER A 505 -28.52 -15.69 -27.41
N VAL A 506 -28.43 -14.68 -26.54
CA VAL A 506 -28.44 -13.25 -26.89
C VAL A 506 -27.03 -12.69 -26.77
N LYS A 507 -26.57 -12.01 -27.81
CA LYS A 507 -25.27 -11.34 -27.88
C LYS A 507 -25.44 -9.83 -27.75
N VAL A 508 -24.83 -9.24 -26.74
CA VAL A 508 -24.73 -7.79 -26.56
C VAL A 508 -23.34 -7.35 -26.98
N THR A 509 -23.27 -6.40 -27.91
CA THR A 509 -22.01 -5.84 -28.42
C THR A 509 -21.89 -4.39 -27.99
N ALA A 510 -20.80 -4.05 -27.31
CA ALA A 510 -20.39 -2.68 -27.04
C ALA A 510 -19.35 -2.26 -28.07
N LYS A 511 -19.54 -1.07 -28.64
CA LYS A 511 -18.65 -0.48 -29.64
C LYS A 511 -18.23 0.92 -29.20
N ASP A 512 -16.93 1.19 -29.24
CA ASP A 512 -16.36 2.51 -28.94
C ASP A 512 -16.58 3.49 -30.11
N ALA A 513 -16.16 4.75 -29.94
CA ALA A 513 -16.32 5.77 -30.99
C ALA A 513 -15.40 5.55 -32.20
N ALA A 514 -14.23 4.93 -32.02
CA ALA A 514 -13.30 4.61 -33.11
C ALA A 514 -13.69 3.37 -33.93
N GLY A 515 -14.58 2.54 -33.40
CA GLY A 515 -15.20 1.39 -34.01
C GLY A 515 -14.71 0.01 -33.56
N SER A 516 -13.84 -0.09 -32.56
CA SER A 516 -13.50 -1.35 -31.90
C SER A 516 -14.70 -1.84 -31.08
N ASN A 517 -14.80 -3.16 -30.89
CA ASN A 517 -15.94 -3.75 -30.20
C ASN A 517 -15.55 -4.96 -29.36
N VAL A 518 -16.31 -5.14 -28.29
CA VAL A 518 -16.34 -6.32 -27.43
C VAL A 518 -17.78 -6.77 -27.31
N PHE A 519 -17.99 -8.04 -27.00
CA PHE A 519 -19.32 -8.56 -26.80
C PHE A 519 -19.34 -9.55 -25.65
N ASP A 520 -20.55 -9.78 -25.17
CA ASP A 520 -20.87 -10.87 -24.28
C ASP A 520 -22.14 -11.58 -24.74
N THR A 521 -22.31 -12.82 -24.31
CA THR A 521 -23.43 -13.67 -24.65
C THR A 521 -24.06 -14.22 -23.38
N PHE A 522 -25.39 -14.13 -23.27
CA PHE A 522 -26.15 -14.76 -22.18
C PHE A 522 -27.33 -15.54 -22.74
N ASP A 523 -27.74 -16.57 -22.02
CA ASP A 523 -28.92 -17.34 -22.37
C ASP A 523 -30.17 -16.73 -21.70
N LEU A 524 -31.21 -16.51 -22.50
CA LEU A 524 -32.54 -16.13 -22.04
C LEU A 524 -33.47 -17.34 -22.17
N ALA A 525 -33.72 -18.02 -21.06
CA ALA A 525 -34.68 -19.12 -20.97
C ALA A 525 -36.10 -18.55 -20.86
N VAL A 526 -36.98 -18.91 -21.78
CA VAL A 526 -38.41 -18.61 -21.71
C VAL A 526 -39.12 -19.84 -21.17
N ASP A 527 -39.60 -19.73 -19.94
CA ASP A 527 -40.35 -20.77 -19.25
C ASP A 527 -41.81 -20.81 -19.74
N ASN A 528 -42.30 -22.03 -19.92
CA ASN A 528 -43.70 -22.31 -20.29
C ASN A 528 -44.61 -22.15 -19.06
N VAL A 529 -45.75 -21.51 -19.23
CA VAL A 529 -46.88 -21.43 -18.30
C VAL A 529 -48.04 -22.15 -18.96
N ASN A 530 -48.55 -23.19 -18.31
CA ASN A 530 -49.63 -23.99 -18.85
C ASN A 530 -50.86 -23.14 -19.20
N ASP A 531 -51.17 -23.10 -20.48
CA ASP A 531 -52.36 -22.51 -21.05
C ASP A 531 -53.54 -23.48 -20.93
N VAL A 532 -54.77 -22.94 -20.89
CA VAL A 532 -55.95 -23.81 -20.81
C VAL A 532 -56.24 -24.40 -22.19
N PRO A 533 -56.50 -25.73 -22.31
CA PRO A 533 -56.87 -26.32 -23.59
C PRO A 533 -58.11 -25.66 -24.18
N VAL A 534 -58.20 -25.61 -25.51
CA VAL A 534 -59.30 -24.97 -26.22
C VAL A 534 -60.16 -25.96 -27.00
N LEU A 535 -61.46 -25.69 -27.06
CA LEU A 535 -62.39 -26.38 -27.96
C LEU A 535 -62.14 -25.88 -29.39
N SER A 536 -61.47 -26.71 -30.20
CA SER A 536 -61.15 -26.38 -31.59
C SER A 536 -62.32 -26.67 -32.54
N TYR A 537 -63.02 -27.79 -32.32
CA TYR A 537 -64.18 -28.18 -33.12
C TYR A 537 -65.23 -28.84 -32.24
N ALA A 538 -66.48 -28.37 -32.33
CA ALA A 538 -67.60 -28.96 -31.62
C ALA A 538 -67.85 -30.42 -32.06
N ILE A 539 -68.20 -31.27 -31.10
CA ILE A 539 -68.57 -32.66 -31.25
C ILE A 539 -69.99 -32.72 -31.82
N ALA A 540 -70.19 -33.46 -32.91
CA ALA A 540 -71.49 -33.53 -33.57
C ALA A 540 -72.49 -34.39 -32.79
N ASP A 541 -73.76 -33.97 -32.81
CA ASP A 541 -74.90 -34.74 -32.30
C ASP A 541 -74.98 -36.13 -32.96
N GLN A 542 -75.36 -37.12 -32.16
CA GLN A 542 -75.40 -38.53 -32.54
C GLN A 542 -76.81 -39.12 -32.38
N THR A 543 -77.05 -40.25 -33.05
CA THR A 543 -78.29 -41.03 -32.90
C THR A 543 -77.96 -42.48 -32.58
N ALA A 544 -78.71 -43.07 -31.65
CA ALA A 544 -78.74 -44.50 -31.39
C ALA A 544 -80.16 -45.04 -31.62
N THR A 545 -80.29 -46.35 -31.72
CA THR A 545 -81.59 -47.05 -31.78
C THR A 545 -81.63 -47.98 -30.59
N GLU A 546 -82.74 -48.02 -29.89
CA GLU A 546 -82.91 -48.97 -28.80
C GLU A 546 -82.76 -50.42 -29.29
N ASP A 547 -82.29 -51.28 -28.39
CA ASP A 547 -81.92 -52.67 -28.63
C ASP A 547 -80.78 -52.90 -29.64
N ALA A 548 -80.18 -51.83 -30.17
CA ALA A 548 -79.05 -51.91 -31.10
C ALA A 548 -77.75 -51.37 -30.49
N ALA A 549 -76.63 -52.04 -30.77
CA ALA A 549 -75.33 -51.60 -30.30
C ALA A 549 -74.96 -50.23 -30.90
N PHE A 550 -74.74 -49.25 -30.03
CA PHE A 550 -74.26 -47.91 -30.36
C PHE A 550 -72.74 -47.83 -30.23
N SER A 551 -72.08 -47.12 -31.14
CA SER A 551 -70.69 -46.75 -30.95
C SER A 551 -70.25 -45.52 -31.75
N TYR A 552 -69.49 -44.64 -31.09
CA TYR A 552 -69.01 -43.37 -31.64
C TYR A 552 -67.63 -43.02 -31.07
N THR A 553 -66.74 -42.48 -31.88
CA THR A 553 -65.39 -42.05 -31.43
C THR A 553 -65.29 -40.53 -31.54
N VAL A 554 -64.93 -39.86 -30.45
CA VAL A 554 -64.73 -38.41 -30.42
C VAL A 554 -63.56 -38.05 -31.34
N PRO A 555 -63.72 -37.09 -32.27
CA PRO A 555 -62.66 -36.68 -33.20
C PRO A 555 -61.38 -36.27 -32.48
N SER A 556 -60.22 -36.63 -33.05
CA SER A 556 -58.94 -36.36 -32.40
C SER A 556 -58.61 -34.87 -32.28
N ASN A 557 -59.18 -34.05 -33.15
CA ASN A 557 -59.02 -32.60 -33.25
C ASN A 557 -60.10 -31.81 -32.50
N ALA A 558 -61.00 -32.44 -31.74
CA ALA A 558 -62.06 -31.71 -31.03
C ALA A 558 -61.47 -30.69 -30.03
N PHE A 559 -60.44 -31.10 -29.30
CA PHE A 559 -59.71 -30.26 -28.35
C PHE A 559 -58.25 -30.13 -28.80
N ALA A 560 -57.67 -28.97 -28.58
CA ALA A 560 -56.25 -28.70 -28.82
C ALA A 560 -55.67 -27.93 -27.64
N ASP A 561 -54.39 -28.13 -27.40
CA ASP A 561 -53.60 -27.35 -26.45
C ASP A 561 -52.46 -26.66 -27.19
N VAL A 562 -52.09 -25.46 -26.74
CA VAL A 562 -50.97 -24.70 -27.31
C VAL A 562 -49.66 -25.05 -26.61
N ASP A 563 -49.72 -25.59 -25.39
CA ASP A 563 -48.56 -26.08 -24.63
C ASP A 563 -47.83 -27.20 -25.37
N VAL A 564 -46.52 -27.06 -25.52
CA VAL A 564 -45.68 -28.05 -26.19
C VAL A 564 -45.50 -29.27 -25.27
N ASP A 565 -45.72 -30.47 -25.82
CA ASP A 565 -45.66 -31.78 -25.13
C ASP A 565 -46.77 -32.06 -24.10
N ASP A 566 -47.81 -31.22 -24.01
CA ASP A 566 -48.99 -31.54 -23.19
C ASP A 566 -49.85 -32.66 -23.82
N SER A 567 -50.37 -33.55 -22.98
CA SER A 567 -51.22 -34.67 -23.35
C SER A 567 -52.61 -34.53 -22.74
N LEU A 568 -53.61 -34.31 -23.59
CA LEU A 568 -55.00 -34.17 -23.13
C LEU A 568 -55.63 -35.50 -22.71
N THR A 569 -56.13 -35.52 -21.47
CA THR A 569 -56.97 -36.61 -20.96
C THR A 569 -58.45 -36.24 -21.12
N LEU A 570 -59.27 -37.21 -21.55
CA LEU A 570 -60.70 -36.99 -21.74
C LEU A 570 -61.52 -37.68 -20.64
N SER A 571 -62.48 -36.95 -20.09
CA SER A 571 -63.49 -37.46 -19.18
C SER A 571 -64.89 -37.07 -19.65
N THR A 572 -65.90 -37.83 -19.23
CA THR A 572 -67.27 -37.65 -19.74
C THR A 572 -68.30 -37.72 -18.64
N THR A 573 -69.25 -36.81 -18.67
CA THR A 573 -70.43 -36.76 -17.80
C THR A 573 -71.64 -36.37 -18.62
N LEU A 574 -72.83 -36.40 -18.05
CA LEU A 574 -73.97 -35.67 -18.61
C LEU A 574 -73.77 -34.17 -18.39
N ALA A 575 -74.45 -33.33 -19.18
CA ALA A 575 -74.31 -31.87 -19.13
C ALA A 575 -74.58 -31.26 -17.73
N ASN A 576 -75.37 -31.94 -16.89
CA ASN A 576 -75.66 -31.57 -15.51
C ASN A 576 -74.63 -32.08 -14.49
N GLY A 577 -73.53 -32.72 -14.93
CA GLY A 577 -72.45 -33.26 -14.10
C GLY A 577 -72.68 -34.67 -13.57
N SER A 578 -73.85 -35.28 -13.82
CA SER A 578 -74.11 -36.68 -13.40
C SER A 578 -73.34 -37.70 -14.25
N PRO A 579 -73.06 -38.92 -13.73
CA PRO A 579 -72.38 -39.96 -14.49
C PRO A 579 -73.20 -40.41 -15.70
N LEU A 580 -72.53 -40.97 -16.71
CA LEU A 580 -73.21 -41.57 -17.86
C LEU A 580 -74.16 -42.70 -17.42
N PRO A 581 -75.29 -42.90 -18.11
CA PRO A 581 -76.18 -44.02 -17.82
C PRO A 581 -75.47 -45.35 -18.03
N GLY A 582 -75.84 -46.37 -17.24
CA GLY A 582 -75.11 -47.64 -17.18
C GLY A 582 -74.99 -48.41 -18.51
N TRP A 583 -75.81 -48.09 -19.51
CA TRP A 583 -75.71 -48.69 -20.84
C TRP A 583 -74.61 -48.06 -21.73
N LEU A 584 -74.15 -46.84 -21.43
CA LEU A 584 -73.23 -46.06 -22.26
C LEU A 584 -71.87 -45.89 -21.56
N ALA A 585 -70.86 -46.58 -22.05
CA ALA A 585 -69.49 -46.50 -21.56
C ALA A 585 -68.62 -45.60 -22.45
N PHE A 586 -67.63 -44.94 -21.87
CA PHE A 586 -66.60 -44.17 -22.57
C PHE A 586 -65.20 -44.71 -22.23
N ASP A 587 -64.43 -45.06 -23.24
CA ASP A 587 -63.02 -45.40 -23.11
C ASP A 587 -62.17 -44.18 -23.53
N ALA A 588 -61.50 -43.57 -22.55
CA ALA A 588 -60.68 -42.38 -22.76
C ALA A 588 -59.44 -42.64 -23.63
N ALA A 589 -58.87 -43.86 -23.62
CA ALA A 589 -57.69 -44.19 -24.41
C ALA A 589 -58.02 -44.32 -25.91
N THR A 590 -59.19 -44.89 -26.22
CA THR A 590 -59.67 -45.02 -27.61
C THR A 590 -60.64 -43.89 -28.03
N ARG A 591 -60.93 -42.95 -27.12
CA ARG A 591 -61.90 -41.86 -27.26
C ARG A 591 -63.30 -42.33 -27.68
N ARG A 592 -63.68 -43.55 -27.31
CA ARG A 592 -64.84 -44.26 -27.88
C ARG A 592 -65.96 -44.42 -26.88
N PHE A 593 -67.14 -43.97 -27.27
CA PHE A 593 -68.42 -44.35 -26.68
C PHE A 593 -68.90 -45.70 -27.23
N SER A 594 -69.42 -46.55 -26.35
CA SER A 594 -70.06 -47.81 -26.73
C SER A 594 -71.14 -48.23 -25.75
N GLY A 595 -72.21 -48.86 -26.24
CA GLY A 595 -73.34 -49.26 -25.40
C GLY A 595 -74.48 -49.90 -26.18
N THR A 596 -75.51 -50.38 -25.50
CA THR A 596 -76.79 -50.77 -26.13
C THR A 596 -77.93 -50.17 -25.31
N PRO A 597 -78.60 -49.11 -25.78
CA PRO A 597 -79.70 -48.48 -25.04
C PRO A 597 -80.94 -49.36 -25.04
N GLY A 598 -81.69 -49.37 -23.94
CA GLY A 598 -83.02 -49.97 -23.86
C GLY A 598 -84.13 -48.92 -23.89
N ASN A 599 -85.37 -49.37 -23.72
CA ASN A 599 -86.54 -48.48 -23.84
C ASN A 599 -86.66 -47.38 -22.78
N SER A 600 -86.06 -47.56 -21.60
CA SER A 600 -85.94 -46.46 -20.62
C SER A 600 -84.95 -45.37 -21.04
N ASP A 601 -84.14 -45.62 -22.06
CA ASP A 601 -83.10 -44.72 -22.55
C ASP A 601 -83.52 -43.94 -23.80
N VAL A 602 -84.71 -44.19 -24.35
CA VAL A 602 -85.30 -43.46 -25.48
C VAL A 602 -85.48 -41.99 -25.12
N GLY A 603 -84.97 -41.11 -25.98
CA GLY A 603 -84.91 -39.68 -25.73
C GLY A 603 -83.55 -39.08 -26.04
N VAL A 604 -83.28 -37.90 -25.50
CA VAL A 604 -82.04 -37.15 -25.79
C VAL A 604 -81.17 -37.08 -24.54
N LEU A 605 -79.93 -37.59 -24.64
CA LEU A 605 -78.88 -37.42 -23.64
C LEU A 605 -77.94 -36.29 -24.07
N ASN A 606 -77.80 -35.26 -23.25
CA ASN A 606 -76.78 -34.22 -23.46
C ASN A 606 -75.49 -34.65 -22.75
N ILE A 607 -74.49 -35.06 -23.52
CA ILE A 607 -73.23 -35.61 -23.02
C ILE A 607 -72.18 -34.52 -23.05
N LYS A 608 -71.56 -34.25 -21.91
CA LYS A 608 -70.43 -33.34 -21.73
C LYS A 608 -69.13 -34.13 -21.79
N VAL A 609 -68.27 -33.78 -22.75
CA VAL A 609 -66.90 -34.29 -22.86
C VAL A 609 -65.95 -33.20 -22.38
N THR A 610 -65.15 -33.49 -21.36
CA THR A 610 -64.18 -32.55 -20.77
C THR A 610 -62.77 -33.01 -21.10
N ALA A 611 -62.00 -32.16 -21.77
CA ALA A 611 -60.56 -32.31 -21.92
C ALA A 611 -59.85 -31.66 -20.74
N THR A 612 -58.86 -32.34 -20.17
CA THR A 612 -58.03 -31.88 -19.07
C THR A 612 -56.57 -32.03 -19.48
N ASP A 613 -55.79 -30.97 -19.36
CA ASP A 613 -54.34 -30.97 -19.59
C ASP A 613 -53.56 -31.64 -18.43
N GLY A 614 -52.23 -31.66 -18.52
CA GLY A 614 -51.35 -32.23 -17.50
C GLY A 614 -51.37 -31.49 -16.15
N MET A 615 -51.71 -30.19 -16.14
CA MET A 615 -51.76 -29.34 -14.93
C MET A 615 -53.18 -29.11 -14.39
N GLN A 616 -54.16 -29.85 -14.91
CA GLN A 616 -55.58 -29.87 -14.55
C GLN A 616 -56.45 -28.67 -14.98
N ALA A 617 -56.02 -27.87 -15.94
CA ALA A 617 -56.93 -26.92 -16.58
C ALA A 617 -57.88 -27.65 -17.56
N LYS A 618 -59.11 -27.12 -17.74
CA LYS A 618 -60.24 -27.87 -18.31
C LYS A 618 -61.04 -27.05 -19.31
N VAL A 619 -61.34 -27.69 -20.43
CA VAL A 619 -62.35 -27.23 -21.41
C VAL A 619 -63.31 -28.35 -21.70
N PHE A 620 -64.52 -28.02 -22.12
CA PHE A 620 -65.52 -29.03 -22.45
C PHE A 620 -66.36 -28.64 -23.65
N ASP A 621 -66.97 -29.65 -24.24
CA ASP A 621 -68.06 -29.50 -25.19
C ASP A 621 -69.24 -30.38 -24.78
N THR A 622 -70.43 -30.08 -25.30
CA THR A 622 -71.65 -30.88 -25.07
C THR A 622 -72.33 -31.20 -26.39
N PHE A 623 -72.64 -32.49 -26.62
CA PHE A 623 -73.40 -32.95 -27.79
C PHE A 623 -74.62 -33.77 -27.37
N ALA A 624 -75.65 -33.78 -28.22
CA ALA A 624 -76.87 -34.55 -28.00
C ALA A 624 -76.76 -35.96 -28.61
N LEU A 625 -77.07 -37.00 -27.83
CA LEU A 625 -77.26 -38.37 -28.30
C LEU A 625 -78.76 -38.71 -28.23
N THR A 626 -79.41 -38.87 -29.38
CA THR A 626 -80.83 -39.19 -29.49
C THR A 626 -81.03 -40.69 -29.69
N VAL A 627 -81.69 -41.37 -28.75
CA VAL A 627 -82.07 -42.78 -28.85
C VAL A 627 -83.48 -42.89 -29.44
N ALA A 628 -83.64 -43.66 -30.52
CA ALA A 628 -84.91 -43.89 -31.22
C ALA A 628 -85.59 -45.20 -30.80
N ASN A 629 -86.93 -45.17 -30.71
CA ASN A 629 -87.81 -46.29 -30.30
C ASN A 629 -88.06 -47.33 -31.42
N VAL A 630 -88.39 -48.54 -31.02
CA VAL A 630 -88.80 -49.79 -31.70
C VAL A 630 -90.02 -50.34 -30.92
N ASN A 631 -90.97 -51.02 -31.56
CA ASN A 631 -92.24 -51.37 -30.89
C ASN A 631 -92.13 -52.62 -29.99
N ASP A 632 -92.37 -52.47 -28.69
CA ASP A 632 -92.51 -53.46 -27.64
C ASP A 632 -93.98 -53.87 -27.34
N ALA A 633 -94.18 -54.89 -26.51
CA ALA A 633 -95.53 -55.31 -26.08
C ALA A 633 -95.96 -54.56 -24.80
N PRO A 634 -97.27 -54.33 -24.56
CA PRO A 634 -97.74 -53.65 -23.35
C PRO A 634 -97.31 -54.38 -22.09
N LEU A 635 -96.75 -53.65 -21.13
CA LEU A 635 -96.33 -54.19 -19.85
C LEU A 635 -97.33 -53.78 -18.75
N VAL A 636 -97.55 -54.69 -17.79
CA VAL A 636 -98.21 -54.32 -16.54
C VAL A 636 -97.21 -53.52 -15.70
N VAL A 637 -97.30 -52.19 -15.74
CA VAL A 637 -96.35 -51.32 -15.03
C VAL A 637 -96.83 -50.96 -13.65
N ASN A 638 -98.13 -50.79 -13.48
CA ASN A 638 -98.68 -50.47 -12.18
C ASN A 638 -99.86 -51.37 -11.89
N VAL A 639 -99.60 -52.46 -11.15
CA VAL A 639 -100.69 -53.26 -10.59
C VAL A 639 -101.54 -52.30 -9.77
N PRO A 640 -102.83 -52.08 -10.10
CA PRO A 640 -103.59 -51.02 -9.45
C PRO A 640 -103.61 -51.30 -7.95
N ALA A 641 -103.14 -50.33 -7.17
CA ALA A 641 -102.93 -50.50 -5.75
C ALA A 641 -104.21 -51.00 -5.07
N ALA A 642 -104.05 -51.85 -4.05
CA ALA A 642 -105.17 -52.34 -3.28
C ALA A 642 -105.97 -51.14 -2.75
N THR A 643 -107.16 -50.89 -3.30
CA THR A 643 -107.91 -49.67 -2.96
C THR A 643 -108.68 -49.92 -1.70
N VAL A 644 -108.42 -49.09 -0.69
CA VAL A 644 -109.02 -49.18 0.62
C VAL A 644 -110.32 -48.37 0.64
N LEU A 645 -111.46 -49.06 0.60
CA LEU A 645 -112.78 -48.45 0.73
C LEU A 645 -113.13 -48.27 2.21
N LYS A 646 -114.14 -47.45 2.51
CA LYS A 646 -114.68 -47.34 3.87
C LYS A 646 -116.08 -47.89 3.86
N GLU A 647 -116.38 -48.78 4.81
CA GLU A 647 -117.70 -49.41 4.91
C GLU A 647 -118.81 -48.35 4.99
N GLY A 648 -119.90 -48.55 4.23
CA GLY A 648 -121.07 -47.67 4.22
C GLY A 648 -120.85 -46.29 3.57
N LYS A 649 -119.71 -46.05 2.93
CA LYS A 649 -119.44 -44.83 2.18
C LYS A 649 -119.42 -45.11 0.68
N ALA A 650 -120.18 -44.33 -0.08
CA ALA A 650 -120.06 -44.33 -1.53
C ALA A 650 -118.62 -44.00 -1.90
N PHE A 651 -118.06 -44.77 -2.82
CA PHE A 651 -116.76 -44.48 -3.40
C PHE A 651 -116.92 -44.30 -4.90
N GLN A 652 -116.03 -43.49 -5.41
CA GLN A 652 -115.76 -43.37 -6.82
C GLN A 652 -114.26 -43.15 -6.91
N PHE A 653 -113.58 -44.02 -7.65
CA PHE A 653 -112.17 -43.81 -7.96
C PHE A 653 -111.95 -44.14 -9.43
N GLN A 654 -111.12 -43.33 -10.05
CA GLN A 654 -110.72 -43.58 -11.42
C GLN A 654 -109.69 -44.71 -11.43
N LEU A 655 -109.80 -45.63 -12.39
CA LEU A 655 -108.72 -46.59 -12.65
C LEU A 655 -107.45 -45.77 -12.89
N SER A 656 -106.43 -45.98 -12.05
CA SER A 656 -105.20 -45.18 -12.09
C SER A 656 -104.67 -45.12 -13.52
N PRO A 657 -104.40 -43.92 -14.07
CA PRO A 657 -103.70 -43.80 -15.35
C PRO A 657 -102.39 -44.60 -15.28
N GLY A 658 -102.10 -45.41 -16.31
CA GLY A 658 -100.83 -46.16 -16.39
C GLY A 658 -100.82 -47.55 -15.73
N VAL A 659 -101.97 -48.21 -15.52
CA VAL A 659 -102.00 -49.64 -15.11
C VAL A 659 -101.17 -50.51 -16.04
N PHE A 660 -101.36 -50.26 -17.32
CA PHE A 660 -100.56 -50.80 -18.40
C PHE A 660 -99.80 -49.61 -18.95
N ARG A 661 -98.50 -49.81 -19.11
CA ARG A 661 -97.70 -48.95 -19.95
C ARG A 661 -97.52 -49.71 -21.23
N ASP A 662 -97.84 -49.04 -22.31
CA ASP A 662 -97.22 -49.42 -23.54
C ASP A 662 -95.91 -48.66 -23.61
N ASP A 663 -94.83 -49.40 -23.74
CA ASP A 663 -93.49 -48.86 -23.65
C ASP A 663 -93.17 -47.96 -24.86
N ASP A 664 -93.96 -48.08 -25.94
CA ASP A 664 -93.92 -47.28 -27.17
C ASP A 664 -94.94 -46.13 -27.23
N GLY A 665 -95.89 -46.11 -26.29
CA GLY A 665 -96.94 -45.10 -26.21
C GLY A 665 -98.19 -45.36 -27.07
N ASP A 666 -98.40 -46.59 -27.53
CA ASP A 666 -99.62 -46.97 -28.25
C ASP A 666 -100.90 -46.82 -27.41
N VAL A 667 -102.02 -46.56 -28.09
CA VAL A 667 -103.34 -46.45 -27.45
C VAL A 667 -103.90 -47.83 -27.15
N LEU A 668 -103.87 -48.23 -25.88
CA LEU A 668 -104.36 -49.52 -25.40
C LEU A 668 -105.90 -49.62 -25.26
N SER A 669 -106.46 -50.78 -25.61
CA SER A 669 -107.86 -51.16 -25.37
C SER A 669 -108.02 -52.00 -24.09
N LEU A 670 -109.05 -51.78 -23.27
CA LEU A 670 -109.21 -52.40 -21.93
C LEU A 670 -110.47 -53.29 -21.79
N SER A 671 -110.35 -54.42 -21.09
CA SER A 671 -111.44 -55.32 -20.68
C SER A 671 -111.41 -55.58 -19.16
N ILE A 672 -112.57 -55.57 -18.47
CA ILE A 672 -112.67 -55.68 -16.99
C ILE A 672 -113.59 -56.83 -16.55
N THR A 673 -113.09 -57.71 -15.68
CA THR A 673 -113.82 -58.84 -15.09
C THR A 673 -113.51 -59.02 -13.60
N ALA A 674 -114.28 -59.82 -12.88
CA ALA A 674 -113.85 -60.39 -11.59
C ALA A 674 -112.93 -61.59 -11.83
N ASN A 675 -112.23 -62.04 -10.78
CA ASN A 675 -111.30 -63.17 -10.80
C ASN A 675 -111.83 -64.38 -11.62
N GLY A 676 -111.03 -64.85 -12.59
CA GLY A 676 -111.37 -65.97 -13.46
C GLY A 676 -112.40 -65.63 -14.55
N GLY A 677 -112.47 -64.36 -14.96
CA GLY A 677 -113.39 -63.90 -16.02
C GLY A 677 -114.87 -63.78 -15.60
N GLN A 678 -115.17 -63.79 -14.31
CA GLN A 678 -116.55 -63.70 -13.79
C GLN A 678 -117.10 -62.26 -13.87
N ALA A 679 -118.42 -62.09 -13.73
CA ALA A 679 -119.03 -60.76 -13.63
C ALA A 679 -118.71 -60.09 -12.29
N LEU A 680 -118.57 -58.76 -12.27
CA LEU A 680 -118.33 -57.98 -11.05
C LEU A 680 -119.51 -58.08 -10.06
N PRO A 681 -119.27 -57.96 -8.74
CA PRO A 681 -120.33 -57.91 -7.73
C PRO A 681 -121.33 -56.78 -8.02
N ALA A 682 -122.61 -57.00 -7.73
CA ALA A 682 -123.70 -56.09 -8.10
C ALA A 682 -123.61 -54.66 -7.53
N TRP A 683 -122.72 -54.42 -6.55
CA TRP A 683 -122.49 -53.09 -5.97
C TRP A 683 -121.27 -52.37 -6.57
N LEU A 684 -120.45 -53.03 -7.40
CA LEU A 684 -119.22 -52.50 -7.99
C LEU A 684 -119.41 -52.33 -9.51
N PHE A 685 -119.37 -51.08 -9.96
CA PHE A 685 -119.58 -50.70 -11.35
C PHE A 685 -118.32 -50.10 -11.95
N TYR A 686 -118.06 -50.38 -13.23
CA TYR A 686 -117.00 -49.73 -14.01
C TYR A 686 -117.60 -49.02 -15.22
N ASP A 687 -117.35 -47.72 -15.33
CA ASP A 687 -117.66 -46.93 -16.52
C ASP A 687 -116.42 -46.90 -17.42
N ALA A 688 -116.50 -47.54 -18.59
CA ALA A 688 -115.39 -47.63 -19.54
C ALA A 688 -115.07 -46.31 -20.26
N ALA A 689 -116.05 -45.42 -20.45
CA ALA A 689 -115.85 -44.13 -21.11
C ALA A 689 -115.16 -43.14 -20.17
N GLN A 690 -115.49 -43.20 -18.88
CA GLN A 690 -114.87 -42.36 -17.85
C GLN A 690 -113.67 -43.03 -17.18
N LYS A 691 -113.47 -44.34 -17.41
CA LYS A 691 -112.49 -45.21 -16.75
C LYS A 691 -112.61 -45.21 -15.23
N VAL A 692 -113.83 -45.19 -14.70
CA VAL A 692 -114.10 -44.99 -13.27
C VAL A 692 -114.79 -46.19 -12.64
N PHE A 693 -114.25 -46.66 -11.51
CA PHE A 693 -114.94 -47.58 -10.60
C PHE A 693 -115.82 -46.79 -9.62
N SER A 694 -117.04 -47.26 -9.40
CA SER A 694 -117.96 -46.66 -8.42
C SER A 694 -118.82 -47.72 -7.75
N GLY A 695 -119.29 -47.40 -6.55
CA GLY A 695 -120.11 -48.30 -5.77
C GLY A 695 -120.35 -47.80 -4.35
N THR A 696 -121.19 -48.50 -3.60
CA THR A 696 -121.32 -48.29 -2.16
C THR A 696 -121.25 -49.67 -1.47
N PRO A 697 -120.14 -50.00 -0.79
CA PRO A 697 -119.98 -51.27 -0.12
C PRO A 697 -121.00 -51.35 1.04
N PRO A 698 -121.94 -52.31 1.00
CA PRO A 698 -122.97 -52.44 2.04
C PRO A 698 -122.38 -52.93 3.36
N ALA A 699 -123.07 -52.67 4.47
CA ALA A 699 -122.62 -53.14 5.78
C ALA A 699 -122.41 -54.67 5.79
N GLY A 700 -121.27 -55.13 6.32
CA GLY A 700 -120.83 -56.52 6.30
C GLY A 700 -119.93 -56.93 5.12
N SER A 701 -119.52 -55.98 4.26
CA SER A 701 -118.64 -56.24 3.11
C SER A 701 -117.14 -56.12 3.42
N ALA A 702 -116.74 -56.17 4.70
CA ALA A 702 -115.34 -56.14 5.11
C ALA A 702 -114.61 -57.39 4.58
N GLY A 703 -113.60 -57.17 3.74
CA GLY A 703 -112.91 -58.24 3.02
C GLY A 703 -112.23 -57.71 1.77
N ILE A 704 -111.76 -58.63 0.92
CA ILE A 704 -111.03 -58.31 -0.31
C ILE A 704 -111.83 -58.74 -1.54
N VAL A 705 -112.07 -57.83 -2.49
CA VAL A 705 -112.61 -58.13 -3.81
C VAL A 705 -111.49 -58.02 -4.85
N THR A 706 -111.31 -59.02 -5.72
CA THR A 706 -110.29 -58.99 -6.79
C THR A 706 -110.92 -58.73 -8.15
N VAL A 707 -110.41 -57.74 -8.88
CA VAL A 707 -110.84 -57.31 -10.22
C VAL A 707 -109.68 -57.53 -11.19
N GLU A 708 -109.94 -58.22 -12.31
CA GLU A 708 -108.99 -58.47 -13.40
C GLU A 708 -109.22 -57.48 -14.55
N ILE A 709 -108.14 -57.01 -15.15
CA ILE A 709 -108.09 -56.00 -16.20
C ILE A 709 -107.15 -56.50 -17.28
N THR A 710 -107.59 -56.56 -18.53
CA THR A 710 -106.73 -56.91 -19.69
C THR A 710 -106.56 -55.69 -20.58
N ALA A 711 -105.32 -55.39 -20.98
CA ALA A 711 -105.01 -54.37 -21.98
C ALA A 711 -104.42 -54.99 -23.25
N THR A 712 -104.77 -54.46 -24.42
CA THR A 712 -104.30 -54.92 -25.73
C THR A 712 -103.93 -53.74 -26.62
N ASP A 713 -102.75 -53.79 -27.25
CA ASP A 713 -102.26 -52.79 -28.20
C ASP A 713 -102.92 -52.94 -29.60
N PRO A 714 -102.67 -52.00 -30.54
CA PRO A 714 -103.13 -52.10 -31.92
C PRO A 714 -102.45 -53.22 -32.73
N SER A 715 -101.27 -53.69 -32.31
CA SER A 715 -100.50 -54.75 -32.96
C SER A 715 -101.02 -56.16 -32.62
N GLY A 716 -101.85 -56.28 -31.59
CA GLY A 716 -102.52 -57.50 -31.11
C GLY A 716 -101.88 -58.17 -29.90
N THR A 717 -100.86 -57.57 -29.28
CA THR A 717 -100.22 -58.08 -28.06
C THR A 717 -100.91 -57.54 -26.80
N SER A 718 -100.95 -58.32 -25.71
CA SER A 718 -101.79 -58.02 -24.55
C SER A 718 -101.16 -58.35 -23.21
N ALA A 719 -101.51 -57.57 -22.18
CA ALA A 719 -101.12 -57.78 -20.78
C ALA A 719 -102.34 -57.82 -19.84
N LEU A 720 -102.24 -58.60 -18.75
CA LEU A 720 -103.30 -58.80 -17.75
C LEU A 720 -102.84 -58.32 -16.37
N ALA A 721 -103.59 -57.41 -15.75
CA ALA A 721 -103.37 -56.94 -14.38
C ALA A 721 -104.56 -57.29 -13.49
N SER A 722 -104.34 -57.49 -12.19
CA SER A 722 -105.41 -57.71 -11.21
C SER A 722 -105.28 -56.74 -10.04
N MET A 723 -106.37 -56.07 -9.64
CA MET A 723 -106.42 -55.21 -8.46
C MET A 723 -107.27 -55.82 -7.35
N THR A 724 -106.98 -55.43 -6.11
CA THR A 724 -107.78 -55.81 -4.94
C THR A 724 -108.46 -54.58 -4.31
N LEU A 725 -109.70 -54.72 -3.85
CA LEU A 725 -110.41 -53.68 -3.10
C LEU A 725 -110.55 -54.19 -1.66
N ALA A 726 -109.81 -53.57 -0.73
CA ALA A 726 -109.82 -53.83 0.72
C ALA A 726 -110.59 -52.71 1.45
N VAL A 727 -110.87 -52.77 2.75
CA VAL A 727 -111.73 -51.76 3.43
C VAL A 727 -111.16 -51.38 4.88
N ASN A 728 -110.37 -50.27 5.13
CA ASN A 728 -109.38 -49.94 6.28
C ASN A 728 -109.06 -48.39 6.73
N ALA A 729 -108.02 -48.00 7.62
CA ALA A 729 -107.68 -46.66 8.37
C ALA A 729 -106.13 -46.09 8.54
N ASN A 730 -105.75 -44.83 9.07
CA ASN A 730 -104.47 -43.89 8.98
C ASN A 730 -103.20 -43.88 9.99
N ARG A 731 -101.92 -43.37 9.68
CA ARG A 731 -100.58 -43.39 10.47
C ARG A 731 -99.56 -42.14 10.44
N ALA A 732 -98.19 -42.25 10.64
CA ALA A 732 -97.15 -41.18 11.00
C ALA A 732 -95.68 -41.33 10.38
N PRO A 733 -94.78 -40.29 10.33
CA PRO A 733 -93.42 -40.29 9.67
C PRO A 733 -92.19 -40.83 10.45
N THR A 734 -91.05 -41.03 9.76
CA THR A 734 -89.79 -41.69 10.24
C THR A 734 -88.46 -41.02 9.79
N LEU A 735 -87.38 -41.16 10.59
CA LEU A 735 -86.01 -40.72 10.30
C LEU A 735 -85.24 -41.82 9.54
N VAL A 736 -84.58 -41.47 8.43
CA VAL A 736 -83.91 -42.42 7.52
C VAL A 736 -82.37 -42.37 7.63
N LEU A 737 -81.78 -41.18 7.81
CA LEU A 737 -80.33 -41.00 7.91
C LEU A 737 -79.95 -39.89 8.91
N ALA A 738 -79.17 -40.22 9.93
CA ALA A 738 -78.66 -39.26 10.91
C ALA A 738 -77.54 -38.37 10.32
N GLU A 739 -77.45 -37.10 10.76
CA GLU A 739 -76.39 -36.18 10.34
C GLU A 739 -75.10 -36.42 11.12
N SER A 740 -73.94 -36.21 10.49
CA SER A 740 -72.64 -36.30 11.17
C SER A 740 -72.25 -34.96 11.80
N ASP A 741 -71.46 -35.02 12.88
CA ASP A 741 -70.89 -33.84 13.52
C ASP A 741 -69.98 -33.05 12.56
N GLN A 742 -69.96 -31.73 12.71
CA GLN A 742 -69.32 -30.76 11.81
C GLN A 742 -68.28 -29.91 12.55
N VAL A 743 -67.30 -29.39 11.81
CA VAL A 743 -66.25 -28.50 12.34
C VAL A 743 -66.23 -27.18 11.56
N ALA A 744 -66.07 -26.07 12.26
CA ALA A 744 -65.85 -24.73 11.72
C ALA A 744 -64.68 -24.05 12.44
N THR A 745 -64.23 -22.89 11.94
CA THR A 745 -63.13 -22.11 12.53
C THR A 745 -63.61 -20.70 12.83
N GLU A 746 -63.26 -20.20 14.01
CA GLU A 746 -63.51 -18.82 14.43
C GLU A 746 -63.04 -17.82 13.37
N GLY A 747 -63.95 -16.93 12.96
CA GLY A 747 -63.70 -15.89 11.97
C GLY A 747 -63.75 -16.35 10.50
N LEU A 748 -63.87 -17.65 10.20
CA LEU A 748 -63.93 -18.16 8.82
C LEU A 748 -65.36 -18.56 8.39
N ALA A 749 -65.68 -18.48 7.09
CA ALA A 749 -66.99 -18.83 6.58
C ALA A 749 -67.25 -20.36 6.64
N PHE A 750 -68.44 -20.74 7.11
CA PHE A 750 -68.92 -22.11 7.26
C PHE A 750 -70.18 -22.35 6.40
N SER A 751 -70.26 -23.54 5.77
CA SER A 751 -71.45 -23.98 5.03
C SER A 751 -71.68 -25.50 5.11
N LEU A 752 -72.94 -25.92 5.24
CA LEU A 752 -73.37 -27.33 5.27
C LEU A 752 -74.70 -27.51 4.51
N THR A 753 -74.84 -28.57 3.70
CA THR A 753 -76.11 -28.91 3.00
C THR A 753 -76.65 -30.27 3.45
N LEU A 754 -77.92 -30.33 3.88
CA LEU A 754 -78.59 -31.57 4.29
C LEU A 754 -79.03 -32.44 3.11
N ALA A 755 -78.90 -33.77 3.24
CA ALA A 755 -79.39 -34.71 2.23
C ALA A 755 -80.92 -34.71 2.12
N ALA A 756 -81.47 -34.72 0.89
CA ALA A 756 -82.92 -34.67 0.66
C ALA A 756 -83.69 -35.91 1.19
N THR A 757 -83.02 -37.04 1.39
CA THR A 757 -83.61 -38.33 1.82
C THR A 757 -83.58 -38.54 3.34
N LYS A 758 -83.31 -37.49 4.12
CA LYS A 758 -83.09 -37.59 5.58
C LYS A 758 -84.31 -38.11 6.36
N PHE A 759 -85.52 -37.76 5.93
CA PHE A 759 -86.80 -38.13 6.56
C PHE A 759 -87.77 -38.73 5.53
N ALA A 760 -88.65 -39.66 5.95
CA ALA A 760 -89.64 -40.32 5.09
C ALA A 760 -90.97 -40.61 5.81
N ASP A 761 -92.09 -40.60 5.08
CA ASP A 761 -93.44 -40.95 5.58
C ASP A 761 -94.00 -42.18 4.86
N ALA A 762 -94.70 -43.05 5.61
CA ALA A 762 -95.31 -44.29 5.10
C ALA A 762 -96.72 -44.07 4.52
N ASP A 763 -97.35 -42.92 4.80
CA ASP A 763 -98.63 -42.54 4.23
C ASP A 763 -98.40 -41.86 2.87
N ILE A 764 -98.87 -42.52 1.82
CA ILE A 764 -98.59 -42.14 0.43
C ILE A 764 -99.22 -40.77 0.12
N GLY A 765 -98.37 -39.76 -0.11
CA GLY A 765 -98.76 -38.41 -0.57
C GLY A 765 -98.55 -37.27 0.43
N ASP A 766 -98.10 -37.56 1.66
CA ASP A 766 -97.84 -36.54 2.67
C ASP A 766 -96.54 -35.76 2.41
N LYS A 767 -96.58 -34.43 2.57
CA LYS A 767 -95.42 -33.53 2.42
C LYS A 767 -94.83 -33.16 3.79
N LEU A 768 -93.52 -33.36 3.95
CA LEU A 768 -92.80 -33.02 5.18
C LEU A 768 -92.34 -31.55 5.19
N THR A 769 -92.46 -30.88 6.34
CA THR A 769 -91.91 -29.53 6.57
C THR A 769 -90.73 -29.59 7.55
N LEU A 770 -89.61 -28.92 7.25
CA LEU A 770 -88.41 -28.89 8.09
C LEU A 770 -88.32 -27.63 8.96
N SER A 771 -87.91 -27.81 10.21
CA SER A 771 -87.56 -26.73 11.15
C SER A 771 -86.27 -27.05 11.89
N VAL A 772 -85.54 -26.02 12.30
CA VAL A 772 -84.28 -26.17 13.05
C VAL A 772 -84.28 -25.34 14.32
N SER A 773 -83.63 -25.86 15.35
CA SER A 773 -83.38 -25.20 16.63
C SER A 773 -82.08 -25.71 17.21
N LEU A 774 -81.60 -25.13 18.30
CA LEU A 774 -80.63 -25.81 19.15
C LEU A 774 -81.30 -26.98 19.88
N ALA A 775 -80.50 -27.91 20.41
CA ALA A 775 -81.00 -29.10 21.10
C ALA A 775 -81.86 -28.77 22.34
N ASP A 776 -81.64 -27.60 22.95
CA ASP A 776 -82.44 -27.06 24.06
C ASP A 776 -83.74 -26.36 23.60
N GLY A 777 -83.98 -26.27 22.29
CA GLY A 777 -85.15 -25.63 21.69
C GLY A 777 -85.01 -24.13 21.44
N SER A 778 -83.87 -23.52 21.76
CA SER A 778 -83.61 -22.12 21.45
C SER A 778 -83.30 -21.90 19.95
N ALA A 779 -83.38 -20.66 19.47
CA ALA A 779 -83.06 -20.32 18.09
C ALA A 779 -81.55 -20.46 17.81
N LEU A 780 -81.21 -20.69 16.54
CA LEU A 780 -79.80 -20.63 16.11
C LEU A 780 -79.20 -19.24 16.41
N PRO A 781 -77.90 -19.16 16.73
CA PRO A 781 -77.23 -17.89 16.94
C PRO A 781 -77.23 -17.07 15.64
N SER A 782 -77.22 -15.73 15.76
CA SER A 782 -77.39 -14.82 14.61
C SER A 782 -76.36 -14.96 13.49
N TRP A 783 -75.20 -15.55 13.80
CA TRP A 783 -74.15 -15.80 12.81
C TRP A 783 -74.40 -17.04 11.97
N LEU A 784 -75.30 -17.95 12.37
CA LEU A 784 -75.61 -19.20 11.67
C LEU A 784 -77.06 -19.21 11.18
N THR A 785 -77.25 -19.25 9.87
CA THR A 785 -78.57 -19.21 9.22
C THR A 785 -78.89 -20.51 8.49
N PHE A 786 -80.18 -20.92 8.47
CA PHE A 786 -80.65 -22.13 7.78
C PHE A 786 -81.77 -21.80 6.80
N ASN A 787 -81.67 -22.33 5.58
CA ASN A 787 -82.71 -22.21 4.55
C ASN A 787 -83.49 -23.51 4.42
N ALA A 788 -84.74 -23.54 4.92
CA ALA A 788 -85.59 -24.73 4.96
C ALA A 788 -86.05 -25.25 3.58
N LEU A 789 -85.94 -24.45 2.51
CA LEU A 789 -86.27 -24.88 1.14
C LEU A 789 -85.12 -25.63 0.47
N SER A 790 -83.88 -25.24 0.77
CA SER A 790 -82.66 -25.82 0.18
C SER A 790 -81.90 -26.76 1.12
N GLY A 791 -82.21 -26.75 2.42
CA GLY A 791 -81.56 -27.56 3.43
C GLY A 791 -80.14 -27.09 3.79
N VAL A 792 -79.80 -25.82 3.54
CA VAL A 792 -78.42 -25.30 3.69
C VAL A 792 -78.26 -24.46 4.95
N PHE A 793 -77.19 -24.70 5.71
CA PHE A 793 -76.65 -23.82 6.76
C PHE A 793 -75.51 -22.96 6.20
N VAL A 794 -75.45 -21.68 6.57
CA VAL A 794 -74.31 -20.76 6.29
C VAL A 794 -74.06 -19.79 7.43
N GLY A 795 -72.79 -19.45 7.70
CA GLY A 795 -72.43 -18.51 8.75
C GLY A 795 -70.92 -18.27 8.93
N THR A 796 -70.53 -17.32 9.79
CA THR A 796 -69.13 -17.11 10.20
C THR A 796 -69.09 -17.04 11.73
N PRO A 797 -68.52 -18.04 12.43
CA PRO A 797 -68.59 -18.10 13.88
C PRO A 797 -67.67 -17.03 14.50
N PRO A 798 -68.17 -16.22 15.45
CA PRO A 798 -67.40 -15.13 16.05
C PRO A 798 -66.56 -15.54 17.27
N MET A 799 -66.67 -16.79 17.72
CA MET A 799 -65.92 -17.34 18.86
C MET A 799 -65.91 -18.87 18.80
N ALA A 800 -64.87 -19.49 19.35
CA ALA A 800 -64.80 -20.94 19.55
C ALA A 800 -65.90 -21.48 20.49
N GLY A 801 -66.35 -22.71 20.26
CA GLY A 801 -67.41 -23.36 21.05
C GLY A 801 -68.12 -24.50 20.33
N THR A 802 -69.04 -25.20 20.99
CA THR A 802 -69.82 -26.29 20.39
C THR A 802 -71.31 -25.98 20.42
N LEU A 803 -72.00 -26.12 19.28
CA LEU A 803 -73.44 -25.99 19.14
C LEU A 803 -74.06 -27.36 18.83
N SER A 804 -75.02 -27.82 19.63
CA SER A 804 -75.84 -28.99 19.27
C SER A 804 -77.12 -28.54 18.57
N ILE A 805 -77.29 -28.90 17.30
CA ILE A 805 -78.38 -28.46 16.42
C ILE A 805 -79.39 -29.59 16.24
N ARG A 806 -80.68 -29.29 16.42
CA ARG A 806 -81.83 -30.17 16.17
C ARG A 806 -82.51 -29.81 14.85
N ILE A 807 -82.84 -30.83 14.07
CA ILE A 807 -83.64 -30.73 12.84
C ILE A 807 -84.93 -31.54 13.04
N THR A 808 -86.10 -31.01 12.69
CA THR A 808 -87.41 -31.69 12.86
C THR A 808 -88.21 -31.69 11.56
N ALA A 809 -88.77 -32.83 11.19
CA ALA A 809 -89.69 -33.04 10.07
C ALA A 809 -91.11 -33.40 10.57
N THR A 810 -92.15 -32.78 9.99
CA THR A 810 -93.56 -32.95 10.38
C THR A 810 -94.46 -33.25 9.18
N ASP A 811 -95.38 -34.21 9.30
CA ASP A 811 -96.39 -34.58 8.30
C ASP A 811 -97.61 -33.63 8.28
N ALA A 812 -98.56 -33.85 7.36
CA ALA A 812 -99.76 -33.03 7.24
C ALA A 812 -100.82 -33.31 8.32
N GLY A 813 -100.75 -34.50 8.95
CA GLY A 813 -101.56 -34.92 10.10
C GLY A 813 -101.09 -34.39 11.45
N GLY A 814 -99.92 -33.74 11.49
CA GLY A 814 -99.28 -33.16 12.67
C GLY A 814 -98.36 -34.10 13.47
N LEU A 815 -98.02 -35.28 12.94
CA LEU A 815 -97.06 -36.21 13.55
C LEU A 815 -95.64 -35.91 13.02
N ALA A 816 -94.62 -36.02 13.88
CA ALA A 816 -93.27 -35.49 13.60
C ALA A 816 -92.12 -36.37 14.12
N VAL A 817 -90.93 -36.19 13.55
CA VAL A 817 -89.67 -36.87 13.91
C VAL A 817 -88.48 -35.90 13.84
N SER A 818 -87.42 -36.10 14.65
CA SER A 818 -86.26 -35.19 14.73
C SER A 818 -84.90 -35.90 14.67
N ASP A 819 -83.85 -35.15 14.32
CA ASP A 819 -82.42 -35.54 14.32
C ASP A 819 -81.54 -34.49 15.03
N LEU A 820 -80.34 -34.86 15.48
CA LEU A 820 -79.38 -34.02 16.24
C LEU A 820 -77.94 -34.20 15.76
N PHE A 821 -77.18 -33.10 15.61
CA PHE A 821 -75.72 -33.13 15.37
C PHE A 821 -74.99 -31.98 16.08
N ASN A 822 -73.68 -32.11 16.29
CA ASN A 822 -72.84 -31.06 16.86
C ASN A 822 -72.05 -30.30 15.79
N LEU A 823 -71.95 -28.98 15.94
CA LEU A 823 -71.03 -28.10 15.21
C LEU A 823 -69.98 -27.56 16.18
N SER A 824 -68.73 -27.98 16.04
CA SER A 824 -67.59 -27.54 16.85
C SER A 824 -66.81 -26.44 16.14
N VAL A 825 -66.57 -25.30 16.78
CA VAL A 825 -65.80 -24.17 16.27
C VAL A 825 -64.43 -24.14 16.95
N ALA A 826 -63.35 -24.30 16.18
CA ALA A 826 -61.97 -24.18 16.64
C ALA A 826 -61.54 -22.70 16.76
N ALA A 827 -60.69 -22.42 17.76
CA ALA A 827 -60.09 -21.09 17.97
C ALA A 827 -59.01 -20.80 16.92
N ASN A 828 -58.75 -19.52 16.65
CA ASN A 828 -57.71 -19.02 15.73
C ASN A 828 -56.71 -18.16 16.53
N GLY A 829 -55.45 -18.60 16.65
CA GLY A 829 -54.42 -17.96 17.48
C GLY A 829 -54.62 -18.19 18.99
N VAL A 830 -53.96 -19.18 19.56
CA VAL A 830 -54.06 -19.62 20.96
C VAL A 830 -52.77 -19.33 21.75
N THR A 831 -52.93 -19.14 23.07
CA THR A 831 -51.81 -19.11 24.02
C THR A 831 -51.86 -20.36 24.89
N LEU A 832 -50.85 -21.20 24.79
CA LEU A 832 -50.72 -22.45 25.51
C LEU A 832 -49.51 -22.39 26.44
N ILE A 833 -49.75 -22.65 27.74
CA ILE A 833 -48.70 -22.67 28.76
C ILE A 833 -48.76 -24.04 29.45
N GLY A 834 -47.66 -24.77 29.36
CA GLY A 834 -47.47 -26.08 29.97
C GLY A 834 -47.24 -25.98 31.48
N THR A 835 -47.13 -27.14 32.10
CA THR A 835 -46.98 -27.32 33.53
C THR A 835 -45.50 -27.47 33.89
N ILE A 836 -45.22 -28.00 35.08
CA ILE A 836 -43.85 -28.39 35.44
C ILE A 836 -43.50 -29.82 34.95
N GLY A 837 -44.48 -30.55 34.42
CA GLY A 837 -44.34 -31.92 33.91
C GLY A 837 -44.07 -31.93 32.41
N ALA A 838 -44.00 -33.12 31.80
CA ALA A 838 -43.88 -33.25 30.35
C ALA A 838 -45.24 -33.07 29.67
N ASP A 839 -45.38 -32.04 28.86
CA ASP A 839 -46.60 -31.62 28.19
C ASP A 839 -46.49 -31.77 26.66
N THR A 840 -47.65 -31.83 26.00
CA THR A 840 -47.75 -31.73 24.53
C THR A 840 -48.70 -30.60 24.20
N LEU A 841 -48.16 -29.53 23.63
CA LEU A 841 -48.86 -28.32 23.25
C LEU A 841 -49.06 -28.31 21.73
N ILE A 842 -50.31 -28.12 21.28
CA ILE A 842 -50.67 -28.11 19.85
C ILE A 842 -51.49 -26.85 19.59
N GLY A 843 -50.93 -25.90 18.82
CA GLY A 843 -51.53 -24.60 18.50
C GLY A 843 -52.66 -24.68 17.47
N GLY A 844 -52.38 -25.29 16.32
CA GLY A 844 -53.34 -25.52 15.25
C GLY A 844 -53.18 -24.54 14.09
N ILE A 845 -54.04 -23.52 14.04
CA ILE A 845 -54.07 -22.52 12.98
C ILE A 845 -54.12 -21.11 13.58
N GLY A 846 -53.50 -20.16 12.90
CA GLY A 846 -53.28 -18.81 13.41
C GLY A 846 -51.91 -18.69 14.07
N ASN A 847 -51.58 -17.49 14.55
CA ASN A 847 -50.30 -17.23 15.20
C ASN A 847 -50.41 -17.55 16.70
N ASP A 848 -49.82 -18.65 17.10
CA ASP A 848 -49.92 -19.27 18.41
C ASP A 848 -48.69 -18.96 19.30
N TYR A 849 -48.89 -18.91 20.61
CA TYR A 849 -47.81 -18.78 21.60
C TYR A 849 -47.78 -20.03 22.48
N LEU A 850 -46.72 -20.83 22.38
CA LEU A 850 -46.55 -22.09 23.08
C LEU A 850 -45.36 -22.00 24.05
N ASN A 851 -45.62 -22.13 25.35
CA ASN A 851 -44.59 -22.18 26.38
C ASN A 851 -44.67 -23.52 27.11
N GLY A 852 -43.65 -24.38 26.97
CA GLY A 852 -43.61 -25.70 27.62
C GLY A 852 -43.60 -25.64 29.15
N GLY A 853 -43.01 -24.60 29.73
CA GLY A 853 -42.62 -24.60 31.14
C GLY A 853 -41.40 -25.48 31.37
N SER A 854 -41.09 -25.77 32.64
CA SER A 854 -39.82 -26.43 33.04
C SER A 854 -39.68 -27.91 32.63
N GLY A 855 -40.66 -28.44 31.90
CA GLY A 855 -40.93 -29.83 31.63
C GLY A 855 -39.97 -30.49 30.64
N SER A 856 -40.44 -31.48 29.91
CA SER A 856 -39.72 -32.00 28.74
C SER A 856 -40.78 -32.11 27.67
N ASP A 857 -40.96 -31.01 26.97
CA ASP A 857 -42.24 -30.70 26.35
C ASP A 857 -42.17 -30.86 24.85
N ARG A 858 -43.31 -31.18 24.24
CA ARG A 858 -43.45 -31.24 22.78
C ARG A 858 -44.37 -30.12 22.33
N MET A 859 -43.87 -29.21 21.51
CA MET A 859 -44.61 -28.06 21.00
C MET A 859 -44.77 -28.16 19.49
N ILE A 860 -46.00 -27.97 19.01
CA ILE A 860 -46.39 -28.00 17.59
C ILE A 860 -47.32 -26.81 17.35
N GLY A 861 -46.85 -25.83 16.59
CA GLY A 861 -47.56 -24.58 16.29
C GLY A 861 -48.60 -24.80 15.20
N GLY A 862 -48.16 -25.18 14.00
CA GLY A 862 -49.05 -25.45 12.87
C GLY A 862 -49.14 -24.23 11.93
N LEU A 863 -50.26 -24.05 11.22
CA LEU A 863 -50.33 -22.99 10.21
C LEU A 863 -50.41 -21.60 10.85
N GLY A 864 -49.41 -20.76 10.66
CA GLY A 864 -49.34 -19.40 11.18
C GLY A 864 -47.90 -19.05 11.57
N ASN A 865 -47.67 -17.81 12.00
CA ASN A 865 -46.37 -17.42 12.55
C ASN A 865 -46.40 -17.57 14.07
N ASP A 866 -45.84 -18.67 14.55
CA ASP A 866 -45.92 -19.12 15.93
C ASP A 866 -44.69 -18.73 16.75
N THR A 867 -44.86 -18.72 18.07
CA THR A 867 -43.80 -18.44 19.03
C THR A 867 -43.70 -19.56 20.06
N TYR A 868 -42.52 -20.17 20.13
CA TYR A 868 -42.19 -21.25 21.05
C TYR A 868 -41.26 -20.75 22.16
N VAL A 869 -41.54 -21.09 23.42
CA VAL A 869 -40.63 -20.82 24.55
C VAL A 869 -40.01 -22.14 25.01
N VAL A 870 -38.69 -22.23 24.91
CA VAL A 870 -37.88 -23.39 25.27
C VAL A 870 -37.02 -23.06 26.49
N ASP A 871 -37.17 -23.83 27.56
CA ASP A 871 -36.39 -23.66 28.80
C ASP A 871 -35.69 -24.94 29.27
N ASN A 872 -36.01 -26.09 28.66
CA ASN A 872 -35.40 -27.36 28.96
C ASN A 872 -34.77 -27.98 27.70
N ILE A 873 -33.56 -28.53 27.83
CA ILE A 873 -32.82 -29.13 26.70
C ILE A 873 -33.52 -30.35 26.08
N LYS A 874 -34.55 -30.88 26.75
CA LYS A 874 -35.37 -31.98 26.27
C LYS A 874 -36.66 -31.53 25.59
N ASP A 875 -36.91 -30.24 25.51
CA ASP A 875 -38.04 -29.72 24.76
C ASP A 875 -37.84 -29.98 23.27
N ILE A 876 -38.93 -30.29 22.58
CA ILE A 876 -38.95 -30.62 21.15
C ILE A 876 -39.98 -29.71 20.49
N VAL A 877 -39.50 -28.79 19.66
CA VAL A 877 -40.32 -28.03 18.72
C VAL A 877 -40.44 -28.83 17.42
N THR A 878 -41.63 -28.89 16.82
CA THR A 878 -41.86 -29.55 15.53
C THR A 878 -42.64 -28.63 14.61
N GLU A 879 -42.02 -28.31 13.48
CA GLU A 879 -42.56 -27.43 12.44
C GLU A 879 -42.55 -28.15 11.08
N ALA A 880 -43.64 -28.07 10.31
CA ALA A 880 -43.65 -28.58 8.95
C ALA A 880 -43.36 -27.48 7.91
N THR A 881 -42.97 -27.89 6.71
CA THR A 881 -42.61 -26.96 5.64
C THR A 881 -43.82 -26.14 5.18
N GLY A 882 -43.67 -24.82 5.13
CA GLY A 882 -44.70 -23.90 4.63
C GLY A 882 -45.82 -23.59 5.63
N GLU A 883 -45.59 -23.86 6.91
CA GLU A 883 -46.55 -23.57 7.98
C GLU A 883 -46.48 -22.12 8.48
N GLY A 884 -45.36 -21.41 8.32
CA GLY A 884 -45.28 -19.99 8.62
C GLY A 884 -43.85 -19.47 8.68
N THR A 885 -43.66 -18.38 9.42
CA THR A 885 -42.34 -17.88 9.83
C THR A 885 -42.31 -17.83 11.34
N ASP A 886 -41.61 -18.78 11.94
CA ASP A 886 -41.76 -19.13 13.34
C ASP A 886 -40.59 -18.64 14.19
N THR A 887 -40.84 -18.40 15.48
CA THR A 887 -39.85 -17.87 16.41
C THR A 887 -39.68 -18.78 17.61
N VAL A 888 -38.44 -19.16 17.90
CA VAL A 888 -38.08 -19.82 19.17
C VAL A 888 -37.42 -18.83 20.11
N GLN A 889 -38.02 -18.63 21.28
CA GLN A 889 -37.44 -17.90 22.40
C GLN A 889 -36.82 -18.90 23.38
N SER A 890 -35.50 -18.84 23.59
CA SER A 890 -34.76 -19.85 24.34
C SER A 890 -34.08 -19.31 25.60
N PHE A 891 -34.30 -19.96 26.74
CA PHE A 891 -33.55 -19.75 28.00
C PHE A 891 -32.29 -20.63 28.11
N ILE A 892 -32.02 -21.45 27.09
CA ILE A 892 -30.89 -22.38 27.04
C ILE A 892 -30.12 -22.23 25.73
N THR A 893 -28.92 -22.81 25.67
CA THR A 893 -28.23 -23.00 24.39
C THR A 893 -29.07 -23.89 23.48
N LEU A 894 -29.34 -23.43 22.26
CA LEU A 894 -30.26 -24.10 21.34
C LEU A 894 -29.74 -24.10 19.91
N THR A 895 -29.96 -25.21 19.21
CA THR A 895 -29.85 -25.34 17.76
C THR A 895 -31.26 -25.46 17.18
N LEU A 896 -31.60 -24.63 16.19
CA LEU A 896 -32.92 -24.68 15.56
C LEU A 896 -33.15 -26.02 14.85
N GLY A 897 -34.36 -26.56 15.03
CA GLY A 897 -34.86 -27.67 14.21
C GLY A 897 -35.14 -27.23 12.77
N ALA A 898 -35.42 -28.18 11.88
CA ALA A 898 -35.78 -27.87 10.49
C ALA A 898 -37.08 -27.03 10.40
N ASN A 899 -37.20 -26.21 9.35
CA ASN A 899 -38.34 -25.32 9.08
C ASN A 899 -38.60 -24.23 10.13
N LEU A 900 -37.62 -23.91 10.98
CA LEU A 900 -37.71 -22.80 11.92
C LEU A 900 -36.80 -21.66 11.44
N GLU A 901 -37.29 -20.42 11.44
CA GLU A 901 -36.59 -19.28 10.84
C GLU A 901 -35.94 -18.37 11.88
N ASN A 902 -36.54 -18.19 13.06
CA ASN A 902 -36.05 -17.19 14.03
C ASN A 902 -35.69 -17.80 15.38
N LEU A 903 -34.55 -17.39 15.93
CA LEU A 903 -34.11 -17.72 17.27
C LEU A 903 -33.83 -16.43 18.06
N THR A 904 -34.40 -16.32 19.26
CA THR A 904 -34.09 -15.26 20.20
C THR A 904 -33.66 -15.86 21.54
N LEU A 905 -32.42 -15.60 21.94
CA LEU A 905 -31.92 -15.98 23.25
C LEU A 905 -32.46 -15.01 24.29
N ILE A 906 -32.99 -15.53 25.39
CA ILE A 906 -33.58 -14.73 26.46
C ILE A 906 -32.96 -15.07 27.82
N GLY A 907 -33.08 -14.12 28.76
CA GLY A 907 -32.42 -14.19 30.06
C GLY A 907 -31.04 -13.54 30.06
N THR A 908 -30.25 -13.83 31.10
CA THR A 908 -28.95 -13.18 31.36
C THR A 908 -27.79 -14.18 31.41
N ALA A 909 -28.03 -15.45 31.11
CA ALA A 909 -27.00 -16.47 31.08
C ALA A 909 -26.26 -16.42 29.75
N ALA A 910 -24.96 -16.69 29.74
CA ALA A 910 -24.18 -16.87 28.50
C ALA A 910 -24.59 -18.20 27.85
N ILE A 911 -25.53 -18.12 26.91
CA ILE A 911 -26.08 -19.24 26.15
C ILE A 911 -25.82 -18.97 24.66
N ASN A 912 -25.87 -20.02 23.84
CA ASN A 912 -25.47 -19.93 22.43
C ASN A 912 -26.65 -20.26 21.51
N GLY A 913 -26.64 -19.69 20.31
CA GLY A 913 -27.64 -19.91 19.28
C GLY A 913 -27.00 -20.54 18.04
N THR A 914 -27.63 -21.58 17.51
CA THR A 914 -27.24 -22.15 16.21
C THR A 914 -28.45 -22.27 15.31
N GLY A 915 -28.34 -21.82 14.07
CA GLY A 915 -29.35 -21.95 13.04
C GLY A 915 -29.45 -23.37 12.46
N ASN A 916 -30.12 -23.47 11.33
CA ASN A 916 -30.31 -24.67 10.52
C ASN A 916 -29.87 -24.39 9.07
N SER A 917 -30.45 -25.06 8.07
CA SER A 917 -30.05 -24.86 6.66
C SER A 917 -30.82 -23.76 5.93
N LEU A 918 -31.68 -23.02 6.63
CA LEU A 918 -32.50 -21.93 6.09
C LEU A 918 -31.83 -20.59 6.39
N ASN A 919 -32.37 -19.52 5.81
CA ASN A 919 -31.97 -18.16 6.16
C ASN A 919 -32.58 -17.79 7.51
N ASN A 920 -31.81 -17.90 8.58
CA ASN A 920 -32.27 -17.67 9.93
C ASN A 920 -31.99 -16.24 10.43
N THR A 921 -32.85 -15.73 11.32
CA THR A 921 -32.54 -14.56 12.14
C THR A 921 -32.26 -15.00 13.57
N ILE A 922 -31.04 -14.79 14.05
CA ILE A 922 -30.58 -15.21 15.37
C ILE A 922 -30.24 -13.96 16.20
N THR A 923 -30.97 -13.74 17.29
CA THR A 923 -30.73 -12.64 18.24
C THR A 923 -30.20 -13.18 19.57
N GLY A 924 -29.04 -12.68 19.99
CA GLY A 924 -28.42 -12.94 21.28
C GLY A 924 -29.14 -12.26 22.45
N ASN A 925 -28.63 -12.52 23.65
CA ASN A 925 -29.01 -11.85 24.88
C ASN A 925 -27.86 -10.99 25.40
N SER A 926 -28.04 -10.32 26.54
CA SER A 926 -27.06 -9.35 27.06
C SER A 926 -25.74 -9.94 27.59
N ALA A 927 -25.46 -11.21 27.33
CA ALA A 927 -24.26 -11.91 27.76
C ALA A 927 -23.47 -12.36 26.53
N ASN A 928 -22.20 -12.67 26.71
CA ASN A 928 -21.35 -13.16 25.62
C ASN A 928 -21.92 -14.48 25.05
N ASN A 929 -22.39 -14.44 23.81
CA ASN A 929 -23.03 -15.53 23.10
C ASN A 929 -22.16 -15.98 21.93
N ILE A 930 -22.27 -17.27 21.58
CA ILE A 930 -21.82 -17.78 20.28
C ILE A 930 -23.05 -17.90 19.38
N LEU A 931 -23.06 -17.17 18.28
CA LEU A 931 -24.10 -17.17 17.26
C LEU A 931 -23.53 -17.79 15.98
N ASN A 932 -24.16 -18.85 15.51
CA ASN A 932 -23.74 -19.57 14.31
C ASN A 932 -24.95 -19.81 13.41
N GLY A 933 -25.00 -19.16 12.24
CA GLY A 933 -26.07 -19.34 11.26
C GLY A 933 -26.19 -20.78 10.75
N SER A 934 -25.09 -21.53 10.78
CA SER A 934 -24.89 -22.72 9.97
C SER A 934 -24.98 -22.33 8.49
N THR A 935 -25.56 -23.19 7.64
CA THR A 935 -25.62 -22.92 6.21
C THR A 935 -26.88 -22.13 5.89
N GLY A 936 -26.78 -21.04 5.15
CA GLY A 936 -27.94 -20.21 4.83
C GLY A 936 -27.45 -18.80 4.58
N ALA A 937 -28.32 -17.87 4.20
CA ALA A 937 -27.98 -16.45 4.28
C ALA A 937 -28.58 -15.91 5.59
N ASP A 938 -27.80 -15.91 6.66
CA ASP A 938 -28.28 -15.69 8.01
C ASP A 938 -28.13 -14.24 8.49
N THR A 939 -28.98 -13.80 9.42
CA THR A 939 -28.83 -12.53 10.13
C THR A 939 -28.55 -12.78 11.61
N MET A 940 -27.37 -12.42 12.09
CA MET A 940 -26.95 -12.60 13.48
C MET A 940 -26.85 -11.24 14.19
N ILE A 941 -27.45 -11.14 15.37
CA ILE A 941 -27.57 -9.91 16.16
C ILE A 941 -27.10 -10.20 17.58
N GLY A 942 -25.97 -9.66 18.04
CA GLY A 942 -25.40 -9.98 19.36
C GLY A 942 -26.12 -9.32 20.50
N VAL A 943 -26.49 -8.06 20.30
CA VAL A 943 -26.84 -7.08 21.35
C VAL A 943 -25.63 -6.83 22.26
N THR A 944 -25.83 -6.36 23.49
CA THR A 944 -24.69 -6.13 24.40
C THR A 944 -24.01 -7.44 24.81
N GLY A 945 -22.68 -7.47 24.83
CA GLY A 945 -21.90 -8.66 25.14
C GLY A 945 -20.63 -8.66 24.32
N ASN A 946 -19.67 -9.53 24.63
CA ASN A 946 -18.60 -9.82 23.68
C ASN A 946 -18.95 -11.14 23.00
N ASP A 947 -19.57 -11.03 21.84
CA ASP A 947 -20.19 -12.11 21.10
C ASP A 947 -19.24 -12.70 20.06
N SER A 948 -19.56 -13.91 19.62
CA SER A 948 -18.80 -14.66 18.63
C SER A 948 -19.69 -15.14 17.51
N TYR A 949 -19.39 -14.70 16.29
CA TYR A 949 -20.14 -15.01 15.07
C TYR A 949 -19.42 -16.06 14.24
N TYR A 950 -20.17 -17.02 13.69
CA TYR A 950 -19.65 -17.95 12.69
C TYR A 950 -20.32 -17.66 11.35
N VAL A 951 -19.50 -17.32 10.36
CA VAL A 951 -19.91 -16.95 9.01
C VAL A 951 -19.37 -17.95 8.00
N ASP A 952 -20.26 -18.57 7.24
CA ASP A 952 -19.90 -19.57 6.23
C ASP A 952 -20.54 -19.32 4.85
N ASN A 953 -21.44 -18.34 4.76
CA ASN A 953 -22.12 -17.96 3.52
C ASN A 953 -21.94 -16.47 3.23
N ALA A 954 -21.75 -16.10 1.96
CA ALA A 954 -21.59 -14.71 1.54
C ALA A 954 -22.86 -13.85 1.77
N GLY A 955 -24.01 -14.49 2.00
CA GLY A 955 -25.26 -13.83 2.39
C GLY A 955 -25.41 -13.59 3.90
N ASP A 956 -24.48 -14.06 4.74
CA ASP A 956 -24.53 -13.84 6.18
C ASP A 956 -24.31 -12.37 6.53
N SER A 957 -25.12 -11.85 7.44
CA SER A 957 -25.08 -10.47 7.91
C SER A 957 -25.01 -10.43 9.44
N ILE A 958 -24.11 -9.61 9.97
CA ILE A 958 -23.98 -9.35 11.40
C ILE A 958 -24.47 -7.93 11.69
N ILE A 959 -25.29 -7.76 12.73
CA ILE A 959 -25.81 -6.46 13.17
C ILE A 959 -25.32 -6.16 14.59
N GLU A 960 -24.45 -5.16 14.69
CA GLU A 960 -23.90 -4.63 15.95
C GLU A 960 -24.12 -3.12 16.06
N ASN A 961 -24.44 -2.63 17.27
CA ASN A 961 -24.51 -1.21 17.56
C ASN A 961 -23.30 -0.71 18.36
N VAL A 962 -23.10 0.62 18.32
CA VAL A 962 -22.02 1.29 19.07
C VAL A 962 -22.08 0.95 20.56
N GLY A 963 -20.98 0.44 21.09
CA GLY A 963 -20.78 0.25 22.53
C GLY A 963 -21.49 -0.98 23.10
N GLU A 964 -21.88 -1.92 22.24
CA GLU A 964 -22.47 -3.19 22.65
C GLU A 964 -21.43 -4.23 23.06
N GLY A 965 -20.20 -4.15 22.57
CA GLY A 965 -19.26 -5.24 22.78
C GLY A 965 -17.84 -5.02 22.32
N THR A 966 -17.06 -6.09 22.39
CA THR A 966 -15.88 -6.29 21.56
C THR A 966 -15.99 -7.68 20.97
N ASP A 967 -16.32 -7.72 19.69
CA ASP A 967 -16.93 -8.90 19.09
C ASP A 967 -15.97 -9.62 18.16
N THR A 968 -16.18 -10.92 17.98
CA THR A 968 -15.31 -11.77 17.19
C THR A 968 -16.06 -12.49 16.08
N VAL A 969 -15.57 -12.37 14.85
CA VAL A 969 -16.08 -13.11 13.70
C VAL A 969 -15.10 -14.22 13.34
N PHE A 970 -15.60 -15.45 13.27
CA PHE A 970 -14.94 -16.61 12.72
C PHE A 970 -15.51 -16.87 11.32
N SER A 971 -14.69 -16.68 10.28
CA SER A 971 -15.17 -16.79 8.90
C SER A 971 -14.46 -17.91 8.14
N THR A 972 -15.22 -18.71 7.39
CA THR A 972 -14.68 -19.71 6.45
C THR A 972 -14.71 -19.23 4.99
N ILE A 973 -15.10 -17.98 4.77
CA ILE A 973 -15.17 -17.29 3.48
C ILE A 973 -14.38 -15.98 3.53
N THR A 974 -14.25 -15.30 2.39
CA THR A 974 -13.75 -13.91 2.40
C THR A 974 -14.77 -13.02 3.09
N PHE A 975 -14.33 -12.20 4.04
CA PHE A 975 -15.22 -11.40 4.87
C PHE A 975 -14.75 -9.95 4.99
N THR A 976 -15.72 -9.04 4.92
CA THR A 976 -15.54 -7.60 5.13
C THR A 976 -16.39 -7.19 6.31
N PHE A 977 -15.77 -6.51 7.27
CA PHE A 977 -16.45 -6.00 8.45
C PHE A 977 -17.55 -5.00 8.09
N GLY A 978 -18.71 -5.19 8.72
CA GLY A 978 -19.66 -4.12 8.95
C GLY A 978 -19.17 -3.16 10.04
N ASN A 979 -19.98 -2.16 10.36
CA ASN A 979 -19.68 -1.22 11.45
C ASN A 979 -19.65 -1.95 12.81
N HIS A 980 -18.81 -1.48 13.74
CA HIS A 980 -18.78 -1.93 15.15
C HIS A 980 -18.30 -3.37 15.38
N LEU A 981 -17.56 -3.95 14.43
CA LEU A 981 -16.88 -5.22 14.61
C LEU A 981 -15.38 -4.98 14.79
N GLU A 982 -14.74 -5.69 15.73
CA GLU A 982 -13.34 -5.47 16.08
C GLU A 982 -12.42 -6.67 15.77
N ASN A 983 -12.84 -7.93 15.91
CA ASN A 983 -11.92 -9.08 15.78
C ASN A 983 -12.35 -10.05 14.68
N LEU A 984 -11.49 -10.29 13.68
CA LEU A 984 -11.72 -11.25 12.60
C LEU A 984 -10.70 -12.39 12.68
N THR A 985 -11.18 -13.63 12.60
CA THR A 985 -10.34 -14.82 12.45
C THR A 985 -10.80 -15.62 11.23
N LEU A 986 -9.94 -15.71 10.23
CA LEU A 986 -10.16 -16.55 9.05
C LEU A 986 -9.86 -18.01 9.40
N GLN A 987 -10.72 -18.91 8.95
CA GLN A 987 -10.66 -20.35 9.22
C GLN A 987 -10.52 -21.15 7.92
N GLY A 988 -10.27 -22.46 8.07
CA GLY A 988 -10.09 -23.35 6.93
C GLY A 988 -8.72 -23.26 6.25
N THR A 989 -8.62 -23.83 5.06
CA THR A 989 -7.36 -23.95 4.30
C THR A 989 -7.40 -23.24 2.95
N SER A 990 -8.51 -22.59 2.61
CA SER A 990 -8.68 -21.84 1.37
C SER A 990 -8.01 -20.46 1.49
N ALA A 991 -7.51 -19.94 0.38
CA ALA A 991 -7.06 -18.55 0.30
C ALA A 991 -8.30 -17.63 0.33
N ILE A 992 -8.58 -17.07 1.49
CA ILE A 992 -9.68 -16.14 1.74
C ILE A 992 -9.12 -14.85 2.34
N ASN A 993 -9.83 -13.74 2.20
CA ASN A 993 -9.33 -12.43 2.58
C ASN A 993 -10.15 -11.82 3.73
N GLY A 994 -9.53 -10.89 4.46
CA GLY A 994 -10.16 -10.16 5.55
C GLY A 994 -10.03 -8.66 5.32
N THR A 995 -11.12 -7.93 5.52
CA THR A 995 -11.12 -6.46 5.44
C THR A 995 -11.83 -5.90 6.66
N GLY A 996 -11.14 -5.01 7.37
CA GLY A 996 -11.64 -4.28 8.53
C GLY A 996 -12.53 -3.09 8.16
N ASN A 997 -12.73 -2.22 9.13
CA ASN A 997 -13.51 -1.00 9.11
C ASN A 997 -12.68 0.16 9.71
N ASP A 998 -13.32 1.29 10.05
CA ASP A 998 -12.61 2.48 10.57
C ASP A 998 -12.28 2.41 12.08
N LEU A 999 -12.50 1.26 12.73
CA LEU A 999 -12.20 1.02 14.14
C LEU A 999 -10.85 0.32 14.29
N ILE A 1000 -10.35 0.26 15.52
CA ILE A 1000 -9.21 -0.60 15.86
C ILE A 1000 -9.62 -2.06 15.66
N ASN A 1001 -9.08 -2.68 14.63
CA ASN A 1001 -9.39 -4.04 14.23
C ASN A 1001 -8.23 -5.00 14.51
N LYS A 1002 -8.57 -6.24 14.85
CA LYS A 1002 -7.63 -7.34 14.98
C LYS A 1002 -8.01 -8.42 13.97
N ILE A 1003 -7.21 -8.57 12.91
CA ILE A 1003 -7.46 -9.52 11.84
C ILE A 1003 -6.38 -10.60 11.86
N THR A 1004 -6.81 -11.85 12.00
CA THR A 1004 -5.94 -13.04 11.95
C THR A 1004 -6.30 -13.90 10.74
N GLY A 1005 -5.34 -14.09 9.84
CA GLY A 1005 -5.42 -14.97 8.69
C GLY A 1005 -5.34 -16.46 9.04
N ASN A 1006 -5.59 -17.30 8.05
CA ASN A 1006 -5.45 -18.74 8.13
C ASN A 1006 -4.06 -19.18 7.58
N ALA A 1007 -3.87 -20.46 7.29
CA ALA A 1007 -2.58 -20.97 6.82
C ALA A 1007 -2.35 -20.82 5.30
N ALA A 1008 -3.31 -20.27 4.57
CA ALA A 1008 -3.20 -19.99 3.13
C ALA A 1008 -2.75 -18.54 2.92
N ALA A 1009 -2.35 -18.20 1.69
CA ALA A 1009 -2.06 -16.80 1.33
C ALA A 1009 -3.35 -15.96 1.40
N ASN A 1010 -3.38 -14.98 2.30
CA ASN A 1010 -4.49 -14.07 2.56
C ASN A 1010 -4.09 -12.64 2.22
N THR A 1011 -5.07 -11.82 1.86
CA THR A 1011 -4.95 -10.36 1.87
C THR A 1011 -5.73 -9.83 3.06
N LEU A 1012 -5.05 -9.15 3.98
CA LEU A 1012 -5.61 -8.55 5.18
C LEU A 1012 -5.53 -7.02 5.07
N ILE A 1013 -6.67 -6.35 5.18
CA ILE A 1013 -6.77 -4.89 5.11
C ILE A 1013 -7.34 -4.39 6.44
N GLY A 1014 -6.62 -3.54 7.17
CA GLY A 1014 -7.03 -2.94 8.44
C GLY A 1014 -8.09 -1.86 8.22
N GLY A 1015 -7.70 -0.75 7.58
CA GLY A 1015 -8.59 0.37 7.27
C GLY A 1015 -8.09 1.67 7.89
N LEU A 1016 -8.91 2.28 8.73
CA LEU A 1016 -8.47 3.37 9.61
C LEU A 1016 -8.42 2.80 11.03
N GLY A 1017 -7.47 3.27 11.85
CA GLY A 1017 -7.35 2.77 13.22
C GLY A 1017 -5.93 2.30 13.49
N ASN A 1018 -5.71 1.80 14.70
CA ASN A 1018 -4.43 1.21 15.08
C ASN A 1018 -4.59 -0.31 15.10
N ASP A 1019 -4.52 -0.92 13.93
CA ASP A 1019 -4.94 -2.28 13.67
C ASP A 1019 -3.86 -3.31 13.98
N ILE A 1020 -4.28 -4.54 14.22
CA ILE A 1020 -3.41 -5.69 14.42
C ILE A 1020 -3.68 -6.69 13.30
N LEU A 1021 -2.70 -6.84 12.40
CA LEU A 1021 -2.76 -7.75 11.27
C LEU A 1021 -1.78 -8.91 11.48
N ASN A 1022 -2.30 -10.13 11.50
CA ASN A 1022 -1.50 -11.34 11.59
C ASN A 1022 -1.85 -12.26 10.42
N GLY A 1023 -0.96 -12.39 9.44
CA GLY A 1023 -1.15 -13.22 8.25
C GLY A 1023 -1.38 -14.70 8.55
N GLY A 1024 -0.79 -15.20 9.65
CA GLY A 1024 -0.66 -16.63 9.87
C GLY A 1024 0.53 -17.18 9.09
N THR A 1025 0.55 -18.50 8.86
CA THR A 1025 1.71 -19.19 8.26
C THR A 1025 1.77 -19.11 6.73
N GLY A 1026 0.82 -18.42 6.11
CA GLY A 1026 0.68 -18.24 4.67
C GLY A 1026 1.78 -17.35 4.08
N ALA A 1027 1.67 -16.99 2.80
CA ALA A 1027 2.46 -15.90 2.22
C ALA A 1027 1.48 -14.75 2.01
N ASP A 1028 1.41 -13.86 2.99
CA ASP A 1028 0.26 -12.98 3.18
C ASP A 1028 0.55 -11.55 2.71
N THR A 1029 -0.48 -10.83 2.28
CA THR A 1029 -0.41 -9.39 2.02
C THR A 1029 -1.14 -8.65 3.12
N MET A 1030 -0.45 -7.80 3.87
CA MET A 1030 -1.03 -7.02 4.96
C MET A 1030 -0.98 -5.53 4.64
N ILE A 1031 -2.12 -4.86 4.76
CA ILE A 1031 -2.32 -3.45 4.45
C ILE A 1031 -2.98 -2.82 5.67
N GLY A 1032 -2.23 -2.12 6.52
CA GLY A 1032 -2.75 -1.49 7.74
C GLY A 1032 -3.71 -0.35 7.42
N GLY A 1033 -3.25 0.58 6.59
CA GLY A 1033 -4.00 1.78 6.27
C GLY A 1033 -3.60 2.90 7.20
N ALA A 1034 -4.51 3.81 7.58
CA ALA A 1034 -4.12 4.97 8.37
C ALA A 1034 -4.26 4.75 9.88
N GLY A 1035 -3.20 5.04 10.63
CA GLY A 1035 -3.07 4.92 12.08
C GLY A 1035 -1.78 4.17 12.40
N ASN A 1036 -1.57 3.77 13.66
CA ASN A 1036 -0.35 3.07 14.06
C ASN A 1036 -0.63 1.57 14.15
N ASP A 1037 -0.30 0.86 13.08
CA ASP A 1037 -0.64 -0.53 12.87
C ASP A 1037 0.46 -1.49 13.35
N SER A 1038 0.05 -2.73 13.61
CA SER A 1038 0.92 -3.81 14.08
C SER A 1038 0.80 -5.02 13.18
N TYR A 1039 1.90 -5.36 12.50
CA TYR A 1039 2.00 -6.48 11.57
C TYR A 1039 2.75 -7.65 12.21
N TYR A 1040 2.22 -8.87 12.09
CA TYR A 1040 2.91 -10.09 12.50
C TYR A 1040 3.39 -10.86 11.27
N VAL A 1041 4.71 -11.00 11.15
CA VAL A 1041 5.39 -11.63 10.02
C VAL A 1041 6.06 -12.92 10.50
N ASP A 1042 5.68 -14.05 9.90
CA ASP A 1042 6.25 -15.35 10.21
C ASP A 1042 6.70 -16.15 8.97
N ASN A 1043 6.35 -15.65 7.78
CA ASN A 1043 6.73 -16.25 6.51
C ASN A 1043 7.52 -15.26 5.64
N ALA A 1044 8.56 -15.75 4.95
CA ALA A 1044 9.38 -14.91 4.08
C ALA A 1044 8.64 -14.43 2.82
N GLY A 1045 7.46 -14.99 2.53
CA GLY A 1045 6.55 -14.53 1.49
C GLY A 1045 5.57 -13.44 1.93
N ASP A 1046 5.56 -13.06 3.21
CA ASP A 1046 4.69 -11.99 3.71
C ASP A 1046 5.12 -10.63 3.14
N SER A 1047 4.15 -9.84 2.73
CA SER A 1047 4.32 -8.51 2.16
C SER A 1047 3.48 -7.51 2.92
N ILE A 1048 4.13 -6.47 3.45
CA ILE A 1048 3.45 -5.32 4.05
C ILE A 1048 3.41 -4.19 3.03
N ILE A 1049 2.25 -3.56 2.87
CA ILE A 1049 2.06 -2.39 2.01
C ILE A 1049 1.68 -1.21 2.90
N GLU A 1050 2.56 -0.21 2.90
CA GLU A 1050 2.48 1.00 3.72
C GLU A 1050 2.66 2.23 2.83
N ASN A 1051 1.76 3.21 2.88
CA ASN A 1051 1.92 4.47 2.15
C ASN A 1051 2.54 5.57 3.03
N VAL A 1052 3.01 6.63 2.38
CA VAL A 1052 3.60 7.78 3.07
C VAL A 1052 2.56 8.48 3.96
N GLY A 1053 2.87 8.62 5.24
CA GLY A 1053 2.11 9.45 6.17
C GLY A 1053 0.85 8.78 6.74
N GLU A 1054 0.80 7.46 6.67
CA GLU A 1054 -0.29 6.65 7.22
C GLU A 1054 -0.14 6.39 8.72
N GLY A 1055 1.07 6.34 9.27
CA GLY A 1055 1.23 5.87 10.63
C GLY A 1055 2.62 5.97 11.21
N THR A 1056 2.77 5.37 12.39
CA THR A 1056 4.06 4.87 12.86
C THR A 1056 3.87 3.42 13.24
N ASP A 1057 4.38 2.56 12.38
CA ASP A 1057 3.91 1.19 12.27
C ASP A 1057 4.96 0.21 12.79
N THR A 1058 4.47 -0.88 13.38
CA THR A 1058 5.29 -1.86 14.09
C THR A 1058 5.20 -3.23 13.46
N VAL A 1059 6.34 -3.78 13.07
CA VAL A 1059 6.44 -5.15 12.59
C VAL A 1059 7.00 -6.06 13.68
N PHE A 1060 6.25 -7.09 14.03
CA PHE A 1060 6.67 -8.20 14.87
C PHE A 1060 7.08 -9.37 13.98
N SER A 1061 8.37 -9.71 13.96
CA SER A 1061 8.89 -10.75 13.07
C SER A 1061 9.44 -11.95 13.84
N THR A 1062 9.06 -13.17 13.43
CA THR A 1062 9.70 -14.42 13.90
C THR A 1062 10.75 -14.95 12.93
N ILE A 1063 10.98 -14.24 11.82
CA ILE A 1063 11.99 -14.52 10.80
C ILE A 1063 12.99 -13.37 10.65
N THR A 1064 14.06 -13.60 9.89
CA THR A 1064 14.94 -12.49 9.48
C THR A 1064 14.16 -11.58 8.52
N LEU A 1065 14.14 -10.29 8.81
CA LEU A 1065 13.33 -9.32 8.07
C LEU A 1065 14.10 -8.04 7.76
N THR A 1066 13.87 -7.51 6.56
CA THR A 1066 14.24 -6.15 6.15
C THR A 1066 12.96 -5.34 6.04
N LEU A 1067 12.87 -4.20 6.71
CA LEU A 1067 11.70 -3.32 6.63
C LEU A 1067 11.54 -2.79 5.19
N GLY A 1068 10.31 -2.87 4.68
CA GLY A 1068 9.92 -2.18 3.46
C GLY A 1068 9.89 -0.66 3.64
N ASN A 1069 9.59 0.08 2.58
CA ASN A 1069 9.46 1.53 2.65
C ASN A 1069 8.36 1.95 3.63
N HIS A 1070 8.52 3.10 4.29
CA HIS A 1070 7.54 3.72 5.19
C HIS A 1070 7.25 2.97 6.51
N LEU A 1071 7.97 1.88 6.81
CA LEU A 1071 7.86 1.20 8.10
C LEU A 1071 8.91 1.73 9.08
N GLU A 1072 8.53 2.06 10.30
CA GLU A 1072 9.44 2.66 11.30
C GLU A 1072 9.98 1.66 12.33
N THR A 1073 9.17 0.70 12.78
CA THR A 1073 9.52 -0.11 13.95
C THR A 1073 9.58 -1.60 13.63
N LEU A 1074 10.67 -2.28 14.01
CA LEU A 1074 10.84 -3.73 13.90
C LEU A 1074 11.16 -4.33 15.28
N THR A 1075 10.39 -5.33 15.69
CA THR A 1075 10.67 -6.15 16.88
C THR A 1075 10.81 -7.62 16.48
N LEU A 1076 11.99 -8.18 16.69
CA LEU A 1076 12.26 -9.60 16.49
C LEU A 1076 11.71 -10.40 17.68
N GLN A 1077 11.03 -11.51 17.39
CA GLN A 1077 10.40 -12.40 18.36
C GLN A 1077 11.03 -13.79 18.33
N GLY A 1078 10.66 -14.62 19.32
CA GLY A 1078 11.16 -15.99 19.45
C GLY A 1078 12.58 -16.07 20.02
N THR A 1079 13.19 -17.26 19.90
CA THR A 1079 14.51 -17.57 20.48
C THR A 1079 15.54 -17.98 19.42
N SER A 1080 15.17 -17.92 18.14
CA SER A 1080 16.06 -18.20 17.01
C SER A 1080 16.96 -17.01 16.72
N ALA A 1081 18.20 -17.26 16.29
CA ALA A 1081 19.10 -16.23 15.79
C ALA A 1081 18.60 -15.75 14.41
N ILE A 1082 17.84 -14.64 14.44
CA ILE A 1082 17.28 -13.96 13.27
C ILE A 1082 17.82 -12.52 13.23
N ASN A 1083 17.77 -11.88 12.07
CA ASN A 1083 18.35 -10.54 11.89
C ASN A 1083 17.28 -9.52 11.51
N GLY A 1084 17.56 -8.25 11.81
CA GLY A 1084 16.71 -7.12 11.47
C GLY A 1084 17.47 -6.09 10.64
N THR A 1085 16.86 -5.59 9.59
CA THR A 1085 17.42 -4.50 8.78
C THR A 1085 16.35 -3.43 8.60
N GLY A 1086 16.69 -2.17 8.88
CA GLY A 1086 15.83 -1.02 8.63
C GLY A 1086 15.83 -0.59 7.17
N ASN A 1087 15.33 0.61 6.92
CA ASN A 1087 15.21 1.27 5.62
C ASN A 1087 15.92 2.65 5.67
N ASP A 1088 15.46 3.62 4.88
CA ASP A 1088 16.07 4.96 4.82
C ASP A 1088 15.48 5.95 5.86
N LEU A 1089 14.58 5.51 6.73
CA LEU A 1089 13.92 6.31 7.76
C LEU A 1089 14.64 6.19 9.11
N ASN A 1090 14.24 6.99 10.09
CA ASN A 1090 14.69 6.83 11.47
C ASN A 1090 13.99 5.61 12.10
N ASN A 1091 14.58 4.43 12.00
CA ASN A 1091 13.97 3.19 12.45
C ASN A 1091 14.23 2.88 13.92
N THR A 1092 13.31 2.15 14.54
CA THR A 1092 13.51 1.53 15.86
C THR A 1092 13.53 0.02 15.72
N LEU A 1093 14.71 -0.59 15.94
CA LEU A 1093 14.92 -2.04 15.80
C LEU A 1093 15.17 -2.66 17.17
N THR A 1094 14.43 -3.70 17.50
CA THR A 1094 14.60 -4.46 18.75
C THR A 1094 14.87 -5.94 18.44
N GLY A 1095 16.02 -6.45 18.87
CA GLY A 1095 16.42 -7.85 18.81
C GLY A 1095 15.64 -8.74 19.78
N ASN A 1096 15.76 -10.06 19.60
CA ASN A 1096 15.23 -11.06 20.53
C ASN A 1096 16.31 -11.47 21.55
N THR A 1097 16.23 -12.67 22.14
CA THR A 1097 17.22 -13.13 23.14
C THR A 1097 18.35 -13.97 22.54
N ALA A 1098 18.44 -14.06 21.22
CA ALA A 1098 19.48 -14.79 20.51
C ALA A 1098 20.45 -13.80 19.85
N ALA A 1099 21.61 -14.28 19.41
CA ALA A 1099 22.55 -13.44 18.66
C ALA A 1099 21.92 -12.91 17.36
N ASN A 1100 21.60 -11.63 17.32
CA ASN A 1100 21.00 -10.94 16.19
C ASN A 1100 22.02 -10.03 15.50
N THR A 1101 21.91 -9.88 14.18
CA THR A 1101 22.49 -8.73 13.46
C THR A 1101 21.39 -7.70 13.24
N LEU A 1102 21.57 -6.51 13.81
CA LEU A 1102 20.67 -5.36 13.64
C LEU A 1102 21.37 -4.31 12.78
N THR A 1103 20.79 -3.97 11.64
CA THR A 1103 21.30 -2.96 10.70
C THR A 1103 20.30 -1.81 10.58
N GLY A 1104 20.65 -0.59 10.98
CA GLY A 1104 19.79 0.58 10.94
C GLY A 1104 19.50 1.00 9.49
N GLY A 1105 20.53 1.40 8.77
CA GLY A 1105 20.41 1.79 7.36
C GLY A 1105 20.83 3.24 7.16
N ASN A 1106 19.95 4.07 6.60
CA ASN A 1106 20.12 5.52 6.64
C ASN A 1106 19.10 6.10 7.62
N GLY A 1107 19.38 7.27 8.18
CA GLY A 1107 18.48 7.89 9.17
C GLY A 1107 19.08 7.82 10.57
N ALA A 1108 18.46 8.49 11.54
CA ALA A 1108 18.89 8.44 12.94
C ALA A 1108 18.18 7.30 13.66
N ASP A 1109 18.80 6.13 13.68
CA ASP A 1109 18.19 4.89 14.10
C ASP A 1109 18.35 4.62 15.60
N THR A 1110 17.47 3.76 16.15
CA THR A 1110 17.59 3.24 17.52
C THR A 1110 17.56 1.72 17.48
N LEU A 1111 18.70 1.08 17.75
CA LEU A 1111 18.86 -0.37 17.76
C LEU A 1111 19.01 -0.85 19.21
N THR A 1112 18.22 -1.85 19.61
CA THR A 1112 18.30 -2.49 20.93
C THR A 1112 18.48 -4.00 20.78
N GLY A 1113 19.59 -4.56 21.24
CA GLY A 1113 19.92 -6.00 21.07
C GLY A 1113 19.18 -6.92 22.04
N ASN A 1114 18.93 -6.44 23.26
CA ASN A 1114 18.42 -7.20 24.41
C ASN A 1114 19.44 -8.17 25.01
N ALA A 1115 19.42 -9.44 24.62
CA ALA A 1115 20.34 -10.45 25.14
C ALA A 1115 20.79 -11.35 24.00
N GLY A 1116 22.00 -11.89 24.05
CA GLY A 1116 22.63 -12.55 22.92
C GLY A 1116 23.92 -11.85 22.54
N ALA A 1117 24.79 -12.53 21.79
CA ALA A 1117 25.99 -11.89 21.26
C ALA A 1117 25.62 -11.16 19.96
N ASP A 1118 25.19 -9.91 20.07
CA ASP A 1118 24.57 -9.19 18.97
C ASP A 1118 25.60 -8.44 18.12
N THR A 1119 25.24 -8.16 16.88
CA THR A 1119 26.02 -7.33 15.96
C THR A 1119 25.20 -6.12 15.54
N PHE A 1120 25.67 -4.92 15.84
CA PHE A 1120 25.03 -3.65 15.51
C PHE A 1120 25.75 -2.98 14.35
N ILE A 1121 24.99 -2.55 13.35
CA ILE A 1121 25.43 -1.72 12.23
C ILE A 1121 24.49 -0.52 12.22
N GLY A 1122 24.92 0.64 12.71
CA GLY A 1122 24.08 1.85 12.71
C GLY A 1122 23.75 2.27 11.28
N GLY A 1123 24.79 2.52 10.49
CA GLY A 1123 24.67 2.98 9.11
C GLY A 1123 24.83 4.50 9.05
N LEU A 1124 24.25 5.18 8.06
CA LEU A 1124 24.39 6.63 7.91
C LEU A 1124 23.39 7.37 8.79
N GLY A 1125 23.86 8.17 9.76
CA GLY A 1125 22.94 8.90 10.61
C GLY A 1125 23.56 9.37 11.91
N ASN A 1126 22.74 9.48 12.96
CA ASN A 1126 23.24 9.69 14.31
C ASN A 1126 22.49 8.69 15.18
N ASP A 1127 23.04 7.50 15.33
CA ASP A 1127 22.28 6.35 15.79
C ASP A 1127 22.40 6.15 17.30
N LYS A 1128 21.46 5.40 17.87
CA LYS A 1128 21.47 4.98 19.27
C LYS A 1128 21.55 3.46 19.32
N LEU A 1129 22.68 2.94 19.76
CA LEU A 1129 22.94 1.51 19.87
C LEU A 1129 22.89 1.11 21.34
N ASN A 1130 21.85 0.38 21.73
CA ASN A 1130 21.61 -0.08 23.08
C ASN A 1130 21.83 -1.60 23.19
N LEU A 1131 22.96 -1.98 23.79
CA LEU A 1131 23.45 -3.35 23.73
C LEU A 1131 22.68 -4.33 24.64
N GLY A 1132 22.13 -3.86 25.77
CA GLY A 1132 21.37 -4.69 26.70
C GLY A 1132 21.90 -4.68 28.14
N LEU A 1133 21.01 -4.66 29.14
CA LEU A 1133 21.40 -4.53 30.56
C LEU A 1133 21.84 -5.88 31.13
N ASN A 1134 23.10 -5.96 31.57
CA ASN A 1134 23.69 -7.13 32.24
C ASN A 1134 23.81 -8.39 31.37
N ASP A 1135 23.93 -8.22 30.06
CA ASP A 1135 24.36 -9.34 29.24
C ASP A 1135 25.85 -9.67 29.50
N ALA A 1136 26.16 -10.95 29.56
CA ALA A 1136 27.52 -11.48 29.62
C ALA A 1136 28.03 -11.92 28.23
N ALA A 1137 27.17 -11.89 27.21
CA ALA A 1137 27.55 -12.06 25.83
C ALA A 1137 28.42 -10.90 25.35
N VAL A 1138 29.16 -11.13 24.27
CA VAL A 1138 30.04 -10.12 23.68
C VAL A 1138 29.35 -9.54 22.47
N ASP A 1139 28.95 -8.27 22.56
CA ASP A 1139 28.35 -7.56 21.44
C ASP A 1139 29.41 -6.98 20.52
N ILE A 1140 29.08 -6.87 19.24
CA ILE A 1140 29.93 -6.32 18.19
C ILE A 1140 29.24 -5.08 17.61
N ILE A 1141 29.91 -3.94 17.63
CA ILE A 1141 29.47 -2.73 16.94
C ILE A 1141 30.36 -2.54 15.72
N ASN A 1142 29.79 -2.63 14.53
CA ASN A 1142 30.48 -2.32 13.28
C ASN A 1142 30.23 -0.85 12.95
N TYR A 1143 31.28 -0.06 13.08
CA TYR A 1143 31.25 1.38 12.83
C TYR A 1143 32.14 1.72 11.63
N ALA A 1144 31.58 2.31 10.59
CA ALA A 1144 32.25 2.64 9.35
C ALA A 1144 32.47 4.16 9.18
N PHE A 1145 33.37 4.51 8.26
CA PHE A 1145 33.59 5.91 7.91
C PHE A 1145 32.36 6.50 7.21
N GLY A 1146 31.78 7.54 7.79
CA GLY A 1146 30.59 8.23 7.25
C GLY A 1146 29.30 7.97 8.00
N ASP A 1147 29.31 7.03 8.95
CA ASP A 1147 28.13 6.63 9.74
C ASP A 1147 27.53 7.75 10.58
N GLY A 1148 28.29 8.83 10.83
CA GLY A 1148 27.84 9.99 11.58
C GLY A 1148 27.96 9.80 13.10
N ALA A 1149 27.19 10.53 13.91
CA ALA A 1149 27.47 10.66 15.34
C ALA A 1149 26.62 9.71 16.21
N ASP A 1150 27.14 8.49 16.40
CA ASP A 1150 26.44 7.44 17.14
C ASP A 1150 26.66 7.51 18.65
N THR A 1151 25.64 7.10 19.38
CA THR A 1151 25.62 6.95 20.83
C THR A 1151 25.45 5.49 21.22
N ILE A 1152 26.45 4.93 21.87
CA ILE A 1152 26.41 3.56 22.40
C ILE A 1152 26.08 3.60 23.89
N THR A 1153 25.10 2.82 24.32
CA THR A 1153 24.74 2.64 25.74
C THR A 1153 24.89 1.18 26.17
N GLN A 1154 25.19 0.99 27.45
CA GLN A 1154 25.28 -0.34 28.10
C GLN A 1154 26.50 -1.19 27.70
N PHE A 1155 27.54 -0.56 27.15
CA PHE A 1155 28.81 -1.19 26.80
C PHE A 1155 29.58 -1.81 27.99
N VAL A 1156 29.87 -3.10 27.90
CA VAL A 1156 30.62 -3.91 28.87
C VAL A 1156 32.11 -3.95 28.51
N ARG A 1157 33.00 -3.68 29.48
CA ARG A 1157 34.47 -3.58 29.27
C ARG A 1157 35.22 -4.84 29.76
N GLY A 1158 36.30 -5.21 29.08
CA GLY A 1158 37.30 -6.17 29.58
C GLY A 1158 37.63 -7.29 28.60
N VAL A 1159 38.42 -8.29 29.05
CA VAL A 1159 38.67 -9.51 28.26
C VAL A 1159 37.35 -10.29 28.18
N GLY A 1160 36.77 -10.37 26.99
CA GLY A 1160 35.43 -10.92 26.78
C GLY A 1160 34.30 -9.94 27.11
N GLY A 1161 34.54 -8.63 27.06
CA GLY A 1161 33.49 -7.61 26.93
C GLY A 1161 33.29 -7.18 25.48
N ASP A 1162 32.36 -6.26 25.26
CA ASP A 1162 31.89 -5.81 23.96
C ASP A 1162 33.01 -5.21 23.09
N GLN A 1163 32.81 -5.26 21.78
CA GLN A 1163 33.82 -4.93 20.77
C GLN A 1163 33.28 -3.90 19.79
N ILE A 1164 34.11 -2.91 19.45
CA ILE A 1164 33.84 -1.97 18.35
C ILE A 1164 34.82 -2.29 17.22
N GLN A 1165 34.29 -2.61 16.05
CA GLN A 1165 35.02 -2.88 14.82
C GLN A 1165 34.94 -1.66 13.90
N PHE A 1166 36.11 -1.11 13.54
CA PHE A 1166 36.19 0.03 12.64
C PHE A 1166 36.49 -0.43 11.21
N THR A 1167 35.67 0.01 10.25
CA THR A 1167 35.89 -0.28 8.82
C THR A 1167 36.12 1.01 8.04
N GLY A 1168 37.21 1.08 7.27
CA GLY A 1168 37.51 2.25 6.43
C GLY A 1168 38.09 3.47 7.16
N ILE A 1169 38.50 3.33 8.42
CA ILE A 1169 39.06 4.41 9.26
C ILE A 1169 40.59 4.31 9.33
N THR A 1170 41.29 5.41 9.02
CA THR A 1170 42.76 5.43 8.91
C THR A 1170 43.50 6.02 10.11
N ALA A 1171 42.84 6.79 10.99
CA ALA A 1171 43.40 7.24 12.28
C ALA A 1171 42.31 7.48 13.34
N ILE A 1172 42.65 7.29 14.62
CA ILE A 1172 41.77 7.41 15.80
C ILE A 1172 42.43 8.33 16.84
N ASP A 1173 41.77 9.42 17.21
CA ASP A 1173 42.12 10.33 18.30
C ASP A 1173 41.17 10.10 19.50
N VAL A 1174 41.71 9.75 20.66
CA VAL A 1174 40.91 9.55 21.89
C VAL A 1174 40.94 10.81 22.74
N VAL A 1175 39.78 11.44 22.96
CA VAL A 1175 39.65 12.64 23.81
C VAL A 1175 38.77 12.31 25.03
N THR A 1176 39.36 12.33 26.22
CA THR A 1176 38.61 12.13 27.47
C THR A 1176 38.15 13.46 28.05
N SER A 1177 36.85 13.56 28.42
CA SER A 1177 36.27 14.72 29.08
C SER A 1177 35.32 14.28 30.18
N GLY A 1178 35.75 14.39 31.44
CA GLY A 1178 34.96 13.96 32.60
C GLY A 1178 34.77 12.44 32.67
N THR A 1179 33.52 11.97 32.83
CA THR A 1179 33.15 10.54 32.85
C THR A 1179 32.96 9.93 31.46
N ASN A 1180 33.03 10.74 30.40
CA ASN A 1180 32.74 10.32 29.03
C ASN A 1180 34.04 10.19 28.23
N THR A 1181 34.11 9.20 27.35
CA THR A 1181 35.20 9.03 26.39
C THR A 1181 34.69 9.35 25.00
N LEU A 1182 35.22 10.39 24.39
CA LEU A 1182 34.93 10.76 23.01
C LEU A 1182 36.00 10.15 22.11
N LEU A 1183 35.59 9.39 21.10
CA LEU A 1183 36.46 8.88 20.05
C LEU A 1183 36.29 9.77 18.82
N ARG A 1184 37.33 10.54 18.49
CA ARG A 1184 37.40 11.33 17.25
C ARG A 1184 38.14 10.53 16.19
N LEU A 1185 37.60 10.44 14.99
CA LEU A 1185 38.11 9.57 13.93
C LEU A 1185 38.53 10.46 12.75
N GLY A 1186 39.77 10.34 12.26
CA GLY A 1186 40.37 11.31 11.32
C GLY A 1186 41.51 10.76 10.46
N ASP A 1187 42.20 11.62 9.70
CA ASP A 1187 43.32 11.28 8.79
C ASP A 1187 44.73 11.52 9.39
N GLY A 1188 44.81 12.01 10.63
CA GLY A 1188 46.07 12.20 11.35
C GLY A 1188 46.76 13.57 11.17
N ILE A 1189 46.07 14.62 10.68
CA ILE A 1189 46.65 15.96 10.52
C ILE A 1189 46.19 16.92 11.64
N ALA A 1190 47.11 17.25 12.56
CA ALA A 1190 46.87 17.97 13.82
C ALA A 1190 46.46 19.47 13.74
N SER A 1191 46.03 19.99 12.58
CA SER A 1191 45.71 21.43 12.46
C SER A 1191 44.63 21.81 11.43
N ASN A 1192 43.84 20.86 10.93
CA ASN A 1192 42.82 21.18 9.93
C ASN A 1192 41.46 21.49 10.59
N THR A 1193 41.02 22.76 10.55
CA THR A 1193 39.72 23.24 11.07
C THR A 1193 38.56 22.96 10.11
N GLY A 1194 38.67 21.94 9.26
CA GLY A 1194 37.72 21.63 8.20
C GLY A 1194 37.59 20.13 7.98
N PHE A 1195 36.90 19.45 8.89
CA PHE A 1195 36.37 18.11 8.65
C PHE A 1195 34.91 18.05 9.11
N GLY A 1196 34.05 17.42 8.30
CA GLY A 1196 32.64 17.23 8.59
C GLY A 1196 32.40 16.04 9.52
N LYS A 1197 31.72 16.31 10.64
CA LYS A 1197 30.65 15.50 11.27
C LYS A 1197 30.84 14.00 11.62
N GLY A 1198 32.04 13.44 11.71
CA GLY A 1198 32.25 12.10 12.30
C GLY A 1198 32.73 12.16 13.76
N GLU A 1199 31.83 12.10 14.74
CA GLU A 1199 32.19 12.00 16.18
C GLU A 1199 31.47 10.81 16.83
N LEU A 1200 32.22 9.80 17.31
CA LEU A 1200 31.64 8.68 18.08
C LEU A 1200 31.66 9.01 19.58
N LEU A 1201 30.49 9.18 20.19
CA LEU A 1201 30.38 9.50 21.62
C LEU A 1201 29.98 8.27 22.44
N ALA A 1202 30.98 7.65 23.08
CA ALA A 1202 30.74 6.57 24.05
C ALA A 1202 30.56 7.16 25.47
N THR A 1203 29.32 7.14 25.97
CA THR A 1203 29.04 7.51 27.37
C THR A 1203 29.29 6.29 28.27
N LEU A 1204 30.48 6.20 28.85
CA LEU A 1204 30.89 5.11 29.74
C LEU A 1204 30.31 5.30 31.15
N SER A 1205 29.12 4.79 31.42
CA SER A 1205 28.48 4.91 32.74
C SER A 1205 29.02 3.89 33.77
N ALA A 1206 30.18 4.16 34.39
CA ALA A 1206 30.51 3.58 35.70
C ALA A 1206 31.58 4.38 36.47
N THR A 1207 31.20 4.84 37.67
CA THR A 1207 32.07 5.46 38.68
C THR A 1207 32.94 4.43 39.39
N SER A 1208 34.17 4.20 38.92
CA SER A 1208 35.40 3.98 39.71
C SER A 1208 36.48 3.21 38.92
N GLY A 1209 37.72 3.71 38.97
CA GLY A 1209 38.92 2.95 38.64
C GLY A 1209 39.46 3.09 37.22
N PHE A 1210 39.98 4.26 36.84
CA PHE A 1210 40.94 4.36 35.73
C PHE A 1210 42.37 4.28 36.32
N THR A 1211 43.07 3.17 36.06
CA THR A 1211 44.53 3.12 36.14
C THR A 1211 45.06 2.65 34.77
N ASP A 1212 46.05 3.39 34.26
CA ASP A 1212 46.66 3.47 32.92
C ASP A 1212 47.03 2.18 32.15
N ALA A 1213 46.48 1.01 32.45
CA ALA A 1213 46.93 -0.27 31.86
C ALA A 1213 45.84 -1.13 31.20
N SER A 1214 44.61 -0.65 31.01
CA SER A 1214 43.49 -1.53 30.59
C SER A 1214 42.52 -0.93 29.57
N VAL A 1215 42.99 -0.17 28.58
CA VAL A 1215 42.17 0.09 27.37
C VAL A 1215 42.60 -0.94 26.32
N ASN A 1216 42.01 -2.14 26.38
CA ASN A 1216 42.13 -3.12 25.29
C ASN A 1216 41.03 -2.81 24.27
N VAL A 1217 41.36 -2.00 23.26
CA VAL A 1217 40.64 -2.03 21.98
C VAL A 1217 41.26 -3.18 21.20
N ASN A 1218 40.67 -4.37 21.26
CA ASN A 1218 41.10 -5.51 20.46
C ASN A 1218 40.60 -5.31 19.02
N LEU A 1219 41.45 -4.74 18.18
CA LEU A 1219 41.23 -4.66 16.72
C LEU A 1219 41.60 -6.01 16.10
N PHE A 1220 40.62 -6.79 15.63
CA PHE A 1220 40.88 -7.97 14.79
C PHE A 1220 40.38 -7.70 13.36
N GLY A 1221 41.33 -7.50 12.44
CA GLY A 1221 41.10 -7.38 10.99
C GLY A 1221 42.39 -6.97 10.27
N ALA A 1222 42.72 -7.65 9.16
CA ALA A 1222 44.07 -7.80 8.61
C ALA A 1222 44.90 -6.50 8.40
N ASN A 1223 46.15 -6.54 8.89
CA ASN A 1223 47.28 -5.64 8.62
C ASN A 1223 47.50 -4.39 9.48
N PHE A 1224 47.52 -4.49 10.81
CA PHE A 1224 48.40 -3.61 11.60
C PHE A 1224 49.04 -4.34 12.78
N LEU A 1225 50.34 -4.62 12.63
CA LEU A 1225 51.30 -4.87 13.70
C LEU A 1225 52.00 -3.53 13.92
N PHE A 1226 52.06 -2.97 15.13
CA PHE A 1226 53.27 -2.28 15.61
C PHE A 1226 53.29 -2.16 17.14
N SER A 1227 54.53 -2.11 17.63
CA SER A 1227 55.09 -2.35 18.98
C SER A 1227 54.63 -1.44 20.10
#